data_AF-A0AAN9UT14-F1
#
_entry.id   AF-A0AAN9UT14-F1
#
_cell.length_a   1.000
_cell.length_b   1.000
_cell.length_c   1.000
_cell.angle_alpha   90.00
_cell.angle_beta   90.00
_cell.angle_gamma   90.00
#
_symmetry.space_group_name_H-M   'P 1'
#
loop_
_entity.id
_entity.type
_entity.pdbx_description
1 polymer ?
#
loop_
_entity_poly.entity_id
_entity_poly.type
_entity_poly.pdbx_seq_one_letter_code
_entity_poly.pdbx_strand_id
1 'polypeptide(L)'
;MPPPRGAPNFIEGPGEFIDQENHRFNFNTHKKHTLNLVLGDYGMTSVVHNDTYPAIDPTKANLKGKAVFVSGASRGLGRAMSVAFAKSGASYIAIGARGDLSTTVKNMQEAVVAAGRPEPQILPVKVDVADRQSVDAAVAAVKNAFGRIDIVINNAGIVSAGLIAESDPEIWWRTLQVNLLGPYLLTHAFLPLMLEATREDDSSPRHHRTFVTVSSVAAHRTNPGLSAYQTSKLAVLRLTECIAADYGSQGVLAYTIHPGNIPTDILDDAGDLTAENRAVFVETPELSADSLVYLTSERRDWLAGRYINVTWDLPELMEKEEEIVKGDKLKIGVTHGKLAQQQVEGSIQFYSQLFEESCSLNWQQVVEEAAKYVEPLEKIAPRHLEEIRGIAEGASRSFLDILALNVRTEINFGLFTDQTKNVDIPSDGCTSLGWLTRSTSFLAQNWDWQAAQRDNLIVCHISQPGTGIPSLSQVTEGGIIGKIGLNSSGVGCLLNAIRCRGVEPTKLPIHFALRIILESSSRQEAIARIRSVGVAGSGHILIGDPTGSTGLECTYKWIKELPTNEQGVLCHTNHLLLEHDDVEEPPWLEDSPSRLQRIQDLTSRIRDPTREGVFDLFTDEEGSPASINRKRSEERSVETLFNIVMDLTRKNATVTLGRPTEHAGQILLAF
;
A
#
# COMPACT_ATOMS: atom_id res chain seq x y z
N MET A 1 -49.43 34.77 -29.11
CA MET A 1 -50.10 33.88 -30.07
C MET A 1 -49.41 32.51 -30.06
N PRO A 2 -50.15 31.42 -30.29
CA PRO A 2 -50.25 30.25 -29.40
C PRO A 2 -49.28 29.08 -29.72
N PRO A 3 -49.18 28.07 -28.82
CA PRO A 3 -48.61 26.72 -29.11
C PRO A 3 -49.60 25.94 -30.02
N PRO A 4 -49.39 24.68 -30.54
CA PRO A 4 -48.82 23.52 -29.81
C PRO A 4 -48.38 22.26 -30.64
N ARG A 5 -48.21 21.14 -29.92
CA ARG A 5 -48.54 19.72 -30.25
C ARG A 5 -47.55 18.85 -31.04
N GLY A 6 -47.24 17.69 -30.43
CA GLY A 6 -47.02 16.46 -31.17
C GLY A 6 -46.34 15.32 -30.41
N ALA A 7 -46.94 14.84 -29.32
CA ALA A 7 -46.78 13.43 -28.93
C ALA A 7 -47.98 12.62 -29.45
N PRO A 8 -47.80 11.34 -29.78
CA PRO A 8 -48.79 10.29 -29.48
C PRO A 8 -48.16 9.24 -28.55
N ASN A 9 -48.72 9.04 -27.34
CA ASN A 9 -49.75 8.05 -26.94
C ASN A 9 -49.23 6.60 -27.03
N PHE A 10 -48.87 5.95 -25.90
CA PHE A 10 -49.69 5.28 -24.86
C PHE A 10 -50.36 3.97 -25.31
N ILE A 11 -50.40 3.01 -24.34
CA ILE A 11 -51.19 1.75 -24.22
C ILE A 11 -50.22 0.53 -24.13
N GLU A 12 -50.23 -0.37 -23.14
CA GLU A 12 -51.06 -0.69 -21.96
C GLU A 12 -50.22 -1.60 -21.03
N GLY A 13 -50.46 -1.61 -19.72
CA GLY A 13 -50.02 -2.69 -18.80
C GLY A 13 -50.98 -3.91 -18.88
N PRO A 14 -51.00 -4.89 -17.93
CA PRO A 14 -50.22 -5.06 -16.69
C PRO A 14 -49.59 -6.46 -16.53
N GLY A 15 -48.82 -6.67 -15.46
CA GLY A 15 -48.36 -7.99 -15.04
C GLY A 15 -47.74 -7.95 -13.65
N GLU A 16 -48.58 -8.05 -12.62
CA GLU A 16 -48.14 -8.39 -11.26
C GLU A 16 -47.53 -9.79 -11.26
N PHE A 17 -46.31 -9.91 -10.73
CA PHE A 17 -45.91 -11.10 -9.97
C PHE A 17 -45.32 -10.61 -8.66
N ILE A 18 -46.12 -10.76 -7.61
CA ILE A 18 -45.63 -10.91 -6.25
C ILE A 18 -44.90 -12.25 -6.23
N ASP A 19 -43.59 -12.24 -6.01
CA ASP A 19 -42.90 -13.39 -5.44
C ASP A 19 -42.23 -12.92 -4.15
N GLN A 20 -42.78 -13.42 -3.05
CA GLN A 20 -42.20 -13.33 -1.72
C GLN A 20 -41.09 -14.37 -1.65
N GLU A 21 -40.03 -14.05 -0.90
CA GLU A 21 -38.90 -14.91 -0.52
C GLU A 21 -37.63 -14.79 -1.39
N ASN A 22 -36.52 -14.57 -0.67
CA ASN A 22 -35.11 -14.59 -1.11
C ASN A 22 -34.59 -13.39 -1.93
N HIS A 23 -34.28 -12.30 -1.23
CA HIS A 23 -33.34 -11.29 -1.71
C HIS A 23 -31.89 -11.82 -1.73
N ARG A 24 -31.50 -12.49 -2.83
CA ARG A 24 -30.10 -12.46 -3.29
C ARG A 24 -29.98 -11.33 -4.31
N PHE A 25 -29.37 -10.22 -3.92
CA PHE A 25 -29.06 -9.13 -4.85
C PHE A 25 -27.95 -9.57 -5.81
N ASN A 26 -28.31 -9.66 -7.09
CA ASN A 26 -27.40 -9.96 -8.18
C ASN A 26 -26.94 -8.63 -8.80
N PHE A 27 -25.72 -8.19 -8.48
CA PHE A 27 -25.13 -6.96 -9.01
C PHE A 27 -24.52 -7.22 -10.39
N ASN A 28 -25.36 -7.26 -11.44
CA ASN A 28 -24.84 -7.26 -12.79
C ASN A 28 -25.86 -6.71 -13.80
N THR A 29 -26.02 -5.38 -13.90
CA THR A 29 -26.55 -4.76 -15.13
C THR A 29 -25.97 -3.38 -15.40
N HIS A 30 -25.66 -3.19 -16.68
CA HIS A 30 -24.97 -2.09 -17.33
C HIS A 30 -25.55 -0.70 -17.08
N LYS A 31 -24.75 0.19 -16.47
CA LYS A 31 -24.53 1.58 -16.87
C LYS A 31 -23.16 2.03 -16.33
N LYS A 32 -22.17 2.08 -17.23
CA LYS A 32 -20.79 2.50 -16.95
C LYS A 32 -20.73 4.02 -16.92
N HIS A 33 -20.85 4.59 -15.73
CA HIS A 33 -20.20 5.79 -15.20
C HIS A 33 -20.77 5.94 -13.78
N THR A 34 -19.92 6.40 -12.85
CA THR A 34 -20.14 6.50 -11.38
C THR A 34 -19.96 5.23 -10.51
N LEU A 35 -19.15 5.43 -9.45
CA LEU A 35 -18.80 4.57 -8.31
C LEU A 35 -17.85 3.38 -8.51
N ASN A 36 -16.54 3.70 -8.53
CA ASN A 36 -15.49 2.81 -8.01
C ASN A 36 -15.68 2.62 -6.49
N LEU A 37 -16.63 1.76 -6.11
CA LEU A 37 -16.68 1.20 -4.75
C LEU A 37 -15.52 0.22 -4.60
N VAL A 38 -14.68 0.49 -3.61
CA VAL A 38 -13.49 -0.30 -3.27
C VAL A 38 -13.93 -1.72 -2.87
N LEU A 39 -13.91 -2.66 -3.81
CA LEU A 39 -14.10 -4.09 -3.56
C LEU A 39 -12.99 -4.67 -2.66
N GLY A 40 -11.86 -3.95 -2.49
CA GLY A 40 -10.71 -4.41 -1.70
C GLY A 40 -10.82 -4.30 -0.18
N ASP A 41 -11.79 -3.56 0.40
CA ASP A 41 -11.94 -3.47 1.88
C ASP A 41 -12.91 -4.52 2.45
N TYR A 42 -13.53 -5.35 1.60
CA TYR A 42 -14.57 -6.31 1.96
C TYR A 42 -14.16 -7.78 1.68
N GLY A 43 -12.89 -8.03 1.31
CA GLY A 43 -12.40 -9.36 0.89
C GLY A 43 -11.69 -10.19 1.96
N MET A 44 -11.57 -9.71 3.20
CA MET A 44 -10.87 -10.44 4.28
C MET A 44 -11.69 -11.63 4.81
N THR A 45 -13.00 -11.49 4.83
CA THR A 45 -13.97 -12.53 5.24
C THR A 45 -14.93 -12.81 4.10
N SER A 46 -15.38 -14.06 4.00
CA SER A 46 -16.33 -14.52 2.99
C SER A 46 -17.72 -13.90 3.14
N VAL A 47 -18.06 -13.48 4.35
CA VAL A 47 -19.31 -12.78 4.69
C VAL A 47 -19.01 -11.36 5.13
N VAL A 48 -19.86 -10.44 4.71
CA VAL A 48 -19.87 -9.05 5.18
C VAL A 48 -21.25 -8.68 5.70
N HIS A 49 -21.28 -7.91 6.79
CA HIS A 49 -22.48 -7.54 7.51
C HIS A 49 -22.71 -6.03 7.40
N ASN A 50 -23.98 -5.66 7.27
CA ASN A 50 -24.42 -4.26 7.30
C ASN A 50 -25.19 -3.92 8.58
N ASP A 51 -25.46 -4.91 9.43
CA ASP A 51 -26.18 -4.73 10.68
C ASP A 51 -25.63 -5.69 11.74
N THR A 52 -26.04 -5.51 12.99
CA THR A 52 -25.73 -6.42 14.08
C THR A 52 -26.14 -7.86 13.73
N TYR A 53 -25.35 -8.83 14.20
CA TYR A 53 -25.55 -10.25 13.94
C TYR A 53 -25.26 -11.09 15.18
N PRO A 54 -25.76 -12.34 15.26
CA PRO A 54 -25.78 -13.09 16.52
C PRO A 54 -24.43 -13.26 17.22
N ALA A 55 -23.31 -13.25 16.49
CA ALA A 55 -21.99 -13.46 17.08
C ALA A 55 -21.45 -12.21 17.83
N ILE A 56 -21.85 -11.01 17.41
CA ILE A 56 -21.41 -9.74 18.01
C ILE A 56 -22.43 -9.15 18.99
N ASP A 57 -23.55 -9.84 19.22
CA ASP A 57 -24.60 -9.42 20.16
C ASP A 57 -23.99 -9.00 21.52
N PRO A 58 -24.10 -7.72 21.90
CA PRO A 58 -23.42 -7.19 23.08
C PRO A 58 -23.96 -7.80 24.37
N THR A 59 -25.18 -8.36 24.37
CA THR A 59 -25.76 -9.01 25.54
C THR A 59 -25.09 -10.35 25.88
N LYS A 60 -24.32 -10.93 24.94
CA LYS A 60 -23.54 -12.17 25.15
C LYS A 60 -22.16 -11.91 25.74
N ALA A 61 -21.66 -10.67 25.68
CA ALA A 61 -20.39 -10.29 26.26
C ALA A 61 -20.47 -10.16 27.80
N ASN A 62 -19.30 -10.17 28.45
CA ASN A 62 -19.17 -9.96 29.89
C ASN A 62 -18.05 -8.97 30.20
N LEU A 63 -18.38 -7.68 30.25
CA LEU A 63 -17.44 -6.62 30.61
C LEU A 63 -17.49 -6.25 32.10
N LYS A 64 -17.98 -7.14 32.97
CA LYS A 64 -18.05 -6.88 34.41
C LYS A 64 -16.69 -6.49 34.98
N GLY A 65 -16.67 -5.38 35.72
CA GLY A 65 -15.48 -4.81 36.35
C GLY A 65 -14.65 -3.90 35.43
N LYS A 66 -14.96 -3.82 34.12
CA LYS A 66 -14.23 -2.98 33.17
C LYS A 66 -14.70 -1.53 33.24
N ALA A 67 -13.74 -0.61 33.10
CA ALA A 67 -13.96 0.81 32.95
C ALA A 67 -13.71 1.26 31.50
N VAL A 68 -14.70 1.91 30.88
CA VAL A 68 -14.69 2.29 29.46
C VAL A 68 -14.84 3.80 29.32
N PHE A 69 -14.09 4.41 28.40
CA PHE A 69 -14.25 5.81 28.00
C PHE A 69 -14.60 5.89 26.51
N VAL A 70 -15.64 6.63 26.16
CA VAL A 70 -16.04 6.89 24.78
C VAL A 70 -16.05 8.39 24.51
N SER A 71 -15.22 8.84 23.56
CA SER A 71 -15.23 10.23 23.09
C SER A 71 -16.25 10.45 21.97
N GLY A 72 -16.80 11.67 21.86
CA GLY A 72 -17.82 12.01 20.86
C GLY A 72 -19.17 11.35 21.12
N ALA A 73 -19.52 11.09 22.39
CA ALA A 73 -20.64 10.24 22.77
C ALA A 73 -22.03 10.91 22.74
N SER A 74 -22.14 12.20 22.38
CA SER A 74 -23.42 12.92 22.39
C SER A 74 -24.40 12.49 21.29
N ARG A 75 -23.92 11.89 20.19
CA ARG A 75 -24.74 11.52 19.02
C ARG A 75 -24.12 10.39 18.21
N GLY A 76 -24.84 9.95 17.16
CA GLY A 76 -24.38 8.96 16.18
C GLY A 76 -23.68 7.73 16.79
N LEU A 77 -22.52 7.40 16.22
CA LEU A 77 -21.67 6.28 16.62
C LEU A 77 -21.31 6.26 18.10
N GLY A 78 -20.90 7.39 18.67
CA GLY A 78 -20.45 7.44 20.06
C GLY A 78 -21.58 7.10 21.05
N ARG A 79 -22.82 7.48 20.74
CA ARG A 79 -24.00 7.09 21.53
C ARG A 79 -24.28 5.59 21.39
N ALA A 80 -24.26 5.05 20.17
CA ALA A 80 -24.47 3.62 19.92
C ALA A 80 -23.42 2.76 20.67
N MET A 81 -22.13 3.15 20.59
CA MET A 81 -21.03 2.52 21.33
C MET A 81 -21.28 2.54 22.85
N SER A 82 -21.67 3.70 23.38
CA SER A 82 -21.95 3.86 24.82
C SER A 82 -23.09 2.94 25.29
N VAL A 83 -24.15 2.82 24.48
CA VAL A 83 -25.28 1.93 24.73
C VAL A 83 -24.86 0.46 24.66
N ALA A 84 -24.08 0.05 23.64
CA ALA A 84 -23.61 -1.33 23.50
C ALA A 84 -22.71 -1.75 24.69
N PHE A 85 -21.77 -0.89 25.10
CA PHE A 85 -20.95 -1.14 26.29
C PHE A 85 -21.80 -1.28 27.56
N ALA A 86 -22.86 -0.49 27.72
CA ALA A 86 -23.78 -0.63 28.85
C ALA A 86 -24.55 -1.97 28.82
N LYS A 87 -25.07 -2.39 27.65
CA LYS A 87 -25.74 -3.69 27.46
C LYS A 87 -24.84 -4.90 27.73
N SER A 88 -23.53 -4.73 27.53
CA SER A 88 -22.52 -5.78 27.77
C SER A 88 -22.11 -5.95 29.23
N GLY A 89 -22.63 -5.10 30.13
CA GLY A 89 -22.37 -5.17 31.57
C GLY A 89 -21.04 -4.59 32.03
N ALA A 90 -20.48 -3.63 31.29
CA ALA A 90 -19.35 -2.81 31.79
C ALA A 90 -19.72 -2.19 33.15
N SER A 91 -18.79 -2.10 34.10
CA SER A 91 -19.11 -1.58 35.45
C SER A 91 -18.97 -0.07 35.58
N TYR A 92 -18.07 0.53 34.80
CA TYR A 92 -17.82 1.96 34.80
C TYR A 92 -17.80 2.46 33.37
N ILE A 93 -18.58 3.49 33.05
CA ILE A 93 -18.64 4.04 31.69
C ILE A 93 -18.58 5.56 31.77
N ALA A 94 -17.50 6.14 31.26
CA ALA A 94 -17.38 7.57 31.06
C ALA A 94 -17.67 7.93 29.61
N ILE A 95 -18.51 8.94 29.40
CA ILE A 95 -18.88 9.43 28.07
C ILE A 95 -18.48 10.89 27.93
N GLY A 96 -17.68 11.19 26.91
CA GLY A 96 -17.10 12.50 26.69
C GLY A 96 -17.62 13.19 25.44
N ALA A 97 -18.16 14.41 25.57
CA ALA A 97 -18.49 15.26 24.43
C ALA A 97 -18.56 16.75 24.81
N ARG A 98 -18.58 17.64 23.82
CA ARG A 98 -18.83 19.08 24.03
C ARG A 98 -20.31 19.39 24.27
N GLY A 99 -21.19 18.62 23.62
CA GLY A 99 -22.65 18.79 23.64
C GLY A 99 -23.30 18.11 24.84
N ASP A 100 -24.63 18.19 24.90
CA ASP A 100 -25.42 17.51 25.93
C ASP A 100 -25.30 15.98 25.81
N LEU A 101 -25.19 15.32 26.96
CA LEU A 101 -25.04 13.88 27.11
C LEU A 101 -26.28 13.22 27.74
N SER A 102 -27.28 14.01 28.15
CA SER A 102 -28.47 13.53 28.88
C SER A 102 -29.23 12.42 28.13
N THR A 103 -29.39 12.56 26.81
CA THR A 103 -30.06 11.57 25.96
C THR A 103 -29.28 10.26 25.89
N THR A 104 -27.96 10.34 25.73
CA THR A 104 -27.09 9.16 25.72
C THR A 104 -27.15 8.43 27.06
N VAL A 105 -27.09 9.14 28.19
CA VAL A 105 -27.24 8.55 29.53
C VAL A 105 -28.58 7.82 29.66
N LYS A 106 -29.68 8.48 29.26
CA LYS A 106 -31.02 7.86 29.29
C LYS A 106 -31.09 6.58 28.46
N ASN A 107 -30.56 6.61 27.23
CA ASN A 107 -30.56 5.42 26.37
C ASN A 107 -29.70 4.29 26.93
N MET A 108 -28.58 4.60 27.60
CA MET A 108 -27.78 3.59 28.30
C MET A 108 -28.58 2.94 29.44
N GLN A 109 -29.29 3.73 30.25
CA GLN A 109 -30.11 3.22 31.36
C GLN A 109 -31.26 2.33 30.87
N GLU A 110 -31.99 2.77 29.84
CA GLU A 110 -33.06 1.99 29.21
C GLU A 110 -32.53 0.66 28.65
N ALA A 111 -31.37 0.70 28.00
CA ALA A 111 -30.74 -0.47 27.41
C ALA A 111 -30.25 -1.49 28.46
N VAL A 112 -29.71 -1.02 29.59
CA VAL A 112 -29.29 -1.87 30.71
C VAL A 112 -30.49 -2.61 31.31
N VAL A 113 -31.61 -1.90 31.52
CA VAL A 113 -32.86 -2.50 32.03
C VAL A 113 -33.36 -3.57 31.06
N ALA A 114 -33.42 -3.25 29.76
CA ALA A 114 -33.86 -4.19 28.73
C ALA A 114 -32.96 -5.44 28.64
N ALA A 115 -31.65 -5.29 28.86
CA ALA A 115 -30.69 -6.38 28.84
C ALA A 115 -30.60 -7.16 30.18
N GLY A 116 -31.33 -6.75 31.22
CA GLY A 116 -31.27 -7.39 32.54
C GLY A 116 -29.89 -7.30 33.21
N ARG A 117 -29.12 -6.24 32.92
CA ARG A 117 -27.77 -6.04 33.48
C ARG A 117 -27.80 -5.13 34.72
N PRO A 118 -26.81 -5.23 35.63
CA PRO A 118 -26.63 -4.24 36.69
C PRO A 118 -26.35 -2.84 36.11
N GLU A 119 -26.85 -1.79 36.77
CA GLU A 119 -26.59 -0.42 36.35
C GLU A 119 -25.09 -0.08 36.50
N PRO A 120 -24.42 0.37 35.42
CA PRO A 120 -23.05 0.85 35.50
C PRO A 120 -22.97 2.19 36.23
N GLN A 121 -21.80 2.50 36.79
CA GLN A 121 -21.50 3.87 37.18
C GLN A 121 -21.23 4.70 35.91
N ILE A 122 -22.23 5.48 35.49
CA ILE A 122 -22.15 6.34 34.30
C ILE A 122 -21.60 7.72 34.69
N LEU A 123 -20.54 8.17 34.02
CA LEU A 123 -19.93 9.49 34.21
C LEU A 123 -19.96 10.31 32.90
N PRO A 124 -20.94 11.20 32.71
CA PRO A 124 -20.88 12.16 31.62
C PRO A 124 -19.84 13.24 31.92
N VAL A 125 -18.90 13.46 30.99
CA VAL A 125 -17.87 14.50 31.10
C VAL A 125 -17.91 15.44 29.90
N LYS A 126 -17.91 16.75 30.17
CA LYS A 126 -17.78 17.75 29.12
C LYS A 126 -16.32 17.80 28.67
N VAL A 127 -16.06 17.49 27.40
CA VAL A 127 -14.69 17.47 26.85
C VAL A 127 -14.65 17.96 25.41
N ASP A 128 -13.75 18.93 25.13
CA ASP A 128 -13.24 19.19 23.79
C ASP A 128 -11.92 18.43 23.64
N VAL A 129 -11.91 17.41 22.77
CA VAL A 129 -10.74 16.55 22.59
C VAL A 129 -9.53 17.30 22.03
N ALA A 130 -9.75 18.42 21.34
CA ALA A 130 -8.68 19.25 20.79
C ALA A 130 -8.10 20.26 21.80
N ASP A 131 -8.66 20.37 23.02
CA ASP A 131 -8.15 21.21 24.09
C ASP A 131 -7.52 20.37 25.21
N ARG A 132 -6.22 20.56 25.43
CA ARG A 132 -5.46 19.83 26.44
C ARG A 132 -6.03 20.02 27.84
N GLN A 133 -6.43 21.23 28.23
CA GLN A 133 -6.94 21.47 29.59
C GLN A 133 -8.29 20.77 29.80
N SER A 134 -9.17 20.83 28.79
CA SER A 134 -10.42 20.10 28.80
C SER A 134 -10.22 18.58 28.90
N VAL A 135 -9.26 18.02 28.16
CA VAL A 135 -8.90 16.59 28.25
C VAL A 135 -8.36 16.22 29.63
N ASP A 136 -7.41 16.99 30.16
CA ASP A 136 -6.82 16.73 31.48
C ASP A 136 -7.88 16.74 32.60
N ALA A 137 -8.82 17.69 32.54
CA ALA A 137 -9.95 17.77 33.47
C ALA A 137 -10.89 16.55 33.36
N ALA A 138 -11.16 16.07 32.14
CA ALA A 138 -11.97 14.88 31.91
C ALA A 138 -11.30 13.61 32.46
N VAL A 139 -9.99 13.45 32.24
CA VAL A 139 -9.23 12.31 32.79
C VAL A 139 -9.18 12.37 34.31
N ALA A 140 -8.99 13.55 34.90
CA ALA A 140 -9.02 13.72 36.36
C ALA A 140 -10.40 13.32 36.94
N ALA A 141 -11.50 13.68 36.29
CA ALA A 141 -12.84 13.27 36.70
C ALA A 141 -13.01 11.74 36.64
N VAL A 142 -12.53 11.10 35.57
CA VAL A 142 -12.54 9.63 35.43
C VAL A 142 -11.70 8.97 36.53
N LYS A 143 -10.48 9.47 36.78
CA LYS A 143 -9.61 8.97 37.85
C LYS A 143 -10.29 9.08 39.22
N ASN A 144 -10.93 10.20 39.52
CA ASN A 144 -11.62 10.41 40.80
C ASN A 144 -12.85 9.51 40.96
N ALA A 145 -13.61 9.29 39.89
CA ALA A 145 -14.84 8.51 39.94
C ALA A 145 -14.60 7.00 39.92
N PHE A 146 -13.67 6.53 39.10
CA PHE A 146 -13.47 5.11 38.81
C PHE A 146 -12.14 4.56 39.34
N GLY A 147 -11.13 5.42 39.56
CA GLY A 147 -9.77 5.02 39.96
C GLY A 147 -8.96 4.31 38.88
N ARG A 148 -9.58 3.95 37.75
CA ARG A 148 -8.99 3.16 36.66
C ARG A 148 -9.63 3.49 35.32
N ILE A 149 -8.98 3.07 34.24
CA ILE A 149 -9.58 2.98 32.91
C ILE A 149 -8.99 1.76 32.19
N ASP A 150 -9.81 0.98 31.49
CA ASP A 150 -9.40 -0.25 30.82
C ASP A 150 -9.46 -0.11 29.29
N ILE A 151 -10.52 0.53 28.79
CA ILE A 151 -10.78 0.67 27.36
C ILE A 151 -11.03 2.15 27.05
N VAL A 152 -10.29 2.71 26.09
CA VAL A 152 -10.48 4.07 25.58
C VAL A 152 -10.81 4.01 24.10
N ILE A 153 -12.01 4.50 23.75
CA ILE A 153 -12.48 4.60 22.37
C ILE A 153 -12.29 6.05 21.89
N ASN A 154 -11.28 6.24 21.04
CA ASN A 154 -11.03 7.47 20.31
C ASN A 154 -11.98 7.55 19.11
N ASN A 155 -13.23 7.94 19.35
CA ASN A 155 -14.30 8.03 18.37
C ASN A 155 -14.60 9.46 17.91
N ALA A 156 -14.32 10.48 18.73
CA ALA A 156 -14.58 11.87 18.35
C ALA A 156 -13.92 12.23 17.01
N GLY A 157 -14.70 12.81 16.10
CA GLY A 157 -14.21 13.23 14.80
C GLY A 157 -15.16 14.19 14.10
N ILE A 158 -14.62 14.96 13.15
CA ILE A 158 -15.34 15.85 12.24
C ILE A 158 -14.84 15.64 10.81
N VAL A 159 -15.63 16.09 9.85
CA VAL A 159 -15.27 16.14 8.44
C VAL A 159 -15.35 17.58 7.96
N SER A 160 -14.53 17.93 6.99
CA SER A 160 -14.62 19.20 6.28
C SER A 160 -14.39 18.95 4.80
N ALA A 161 -15.22 19.56 3.95
CA ALA A 161 -15.11 19.48 2.50
C ALA A 161 -14.52 20.77 1.90
N GLY A 162 -13.72 20.63 0.84
CA GLY A 162 -13.14 21.72 0.06
C GLY A 162 -11.87 21.31 -0.69
N LEU A 163 -11.73 21.76 -1.94
CA LEU A 163 -10.47 21.60 -2.68
C LEU A 163 -9.36 22.38 -1.94
N ILE A 164 -8.12 21.90 -1.99
CA ILE A 164 -7.03 22.43 -1.13
C ILE A 164 -6.86 23.96 -1.26
N ALA A 165 -6.95 24.50 -2.48
CA ALA A 165 -6.80 25.94 -2.71
C ALA A 165 -8.03 26.77 -2.32
N GLU A 166 -9.18 26.12 -2.12
CA GLU A 166 -10.48 26.75 -1.87
C GLU A 166 -10.98 26.52 -0.44
N SER A 167 -10.45 25.52 0.25
CA SER A 167 -10.79 25.19 1.63
C SER A 167 -10.26 26.25 2.58
N ASP A 168 -11.05 26.58 3.60
CA ASP A 168 -10.60 27.43 4.71
C ASP A 168 -9.47 26.72 5.49
N PRO A 169 -8.25 27.29 5.54
CA PRO A 169 -7.13 26.70 6.26
C PRO A 169 -7.41 26.44 7.75
N GLU A 170 -8.21 27.28 8.40
CA GLU A 170 -8.54 27.11 9.83
C GLU A 170 -9.49 25.94 10.03
N ILE A 171 -10.47 25.75 9.15
CA ILE A 171 -11.36 24.58 9.18
C ILE A 171 -10.58 23.31 8.83
N TRP A 172 -9.72 23.38 7.81
CA TRP A 172 -8.85 22.28 7.40
C TRP A 172 -7.97 21.83 8.56
N TRP A 173 -7.32 22.76 9.25
CA TRP A 173 -6.49 22.48 10.42
C TRP A 173 -7.32 22.01 11.61
N ARG A 174 -8.52 22.58 11.83
CA ARG A 174 -9.43 22.14 12.90
C ARG A 174 -9.83 20.68 12.76
N THR A 175 -10.02 20.19 11.53
CA THR A 175 -10.26 18.76 11.26
C THR A 175 -9.11 17.90 11.76
N LEU A 176 -7.85 18.31 11.55
CA LEU A 176 -6.68 17.61 12.07
C LEU A 176 -6.56 17.75 13.60
N GLN A 177 -6.89 18.91 14.17
CA GLN A 177 -6.90 19.10 15.61
C GLN A 177 -7.88 18.15 16.31
N VAL A 178 -9.08 17.97 15.75
CA VAL A 178 -10.07 17.06 16.34
C VAL A 178 -9.73 15.60 16.05
N ASN A 179 -9.43 15.26 14.80
CA ASN A 179 -9.31 13.87 14.37
C ASN A 179 -7.94 13.23 14.67
N LEU A 180 -6.86 14.02 14.80
CA LEU A 180 -5.51 13.52 15.04
C LEU A 180 -4.97 13.97 16.40
N LEU A 181 -4.93 15.29 16.65
CA LEU A 181 -4.46 15.81 17.93
C LEU A 181 -5.37 15.34 19.07
N GLY A 182 -6.68 15.25 18.86
CA GLY A 182 -7.64 14.75 19.84
C GLY A 182 -7.32 13.34 20.38
N PRO A 183 -7.26 12.31 19.50
CA PRO A 183 -6.82 10.97 19.90
C PRO A 183 -5.43 10.96 20.55
N TYR A 184 -4.49 11.78 20.10
CA TYR A 184 -3.19 11.91 20.74
C TYR A 184 -3.30 12.44 22.18
N LEU A 185 -4.04 13.53 22.42
CA LEU A 185 -4.19 14.12 23.75
C LEU A 185 -4.92 13.18 24.71
N LEU A 186 -5.99 12.53 24.26
CA LEU A 186 -6.71 11.52 25.04
C LEU A 186 -5.78 10.35 25.41
N THR A 187 -5.03 9.84 24.44
CA THR A 187 -4.06 8.76 24.68
C THR A 187 -3.01 9.21 25.69
N HIS A 188 -2.37 10.37 25.46
CA HIS A 188 -1.37 10.93 26.34
C HIS A 188 -1.88 11.07 27.79
N ALA A 189 -3.12 11.52 27.98
CA ALA A 189 -3.68 11.76 29.31
C ALA A 189 -4.17 10.48 30.02
N PHE A 190 -4.82 9.55 29.30
CA PHE A 190 -5.33 8.30 29.88
C PHE A 190 -4.26 7.23 30.08
N LEU A 191 -3.20 7.24 29.28
CA LEU A 191 -2.15 6.21 29.32
C LEU A 191 -1.47 6.09 30.70
N PRO A 192 -1.06 7.17 31.39
CA PRO A 192 -0.57 7.07 32.76
C PRO A 192 -1.58 6.42 33.72
N LEU A 193 -2.87 6.76 33.61
CA LEU A 193 -3.92 6.15 34.44
C LEU A 193 -4.09 4.65 34.16
N MET A 194 -4.02 4.23 32.89
CA MET A 194 -4.02 2.81 32.51
C MET A 194 -2.83 2.05 33.11
N LEU A 195 -1.65 2.68 33.16
CA LEU A 195 -0.43 2.08 33.68
C LEU A 195 -0.37 2.09 35.21
N GLU A 196 -0.97 3.07 35.89
CA GLU A 196 -1.00 3.18 37.36
C GLU A 196 -1.80 2.08 38.06
N ALA A 197 -2.88 1.59 37.44
CA ALA A 197 -3.82 0.61 38.00
C ALA A 197 -3.24 -0.80 38.27
N THR A 198 -1.92 -0.95 38.16
CA THR A 198 -1.20 -2.22 38.03
C THR A 198 -0.38 -2.61 39.26
N ARG A 199 -0.26 -1.71 40.25
CA ARG A 199 0.77 -1.83 41.28
C ARG A 199 0.41 -2.67 42.51
N GLU A 200 -0.82 -3.20 42.65
CA GLU A 200 -1.25 -3.85 43.91
C GLU A 200 -1.51 -5.38 43.87
N ASP A 201 -1.66 -6.05 42.72
CA ASP A 201 -1.84 -7.53 42.66
C ASP A 201 -1.51 -8.09 41.26
N ASP A 202 -0.23 -8.36 41.02
CA ASP A 202 0.32 -8.80 39.72
C ASP A 202 0.14 -10.31 39.45
N SER A 203 -0.89 -10.94 40.02
CA SER A 203 -1.26 -12.33 39.73
C SER A 203 -2.55 -12.46 38.90
N SER A 204 -3.20 -11.34 38.59
CA SER A 204 -4.51 -11.30 37.97
C SER A 204 -4.41 -11.04 36.45
N PRO A 205 -4.86 -11.96 35.56
CA PRO A 205 -4.80 -11.84 34.09
C PRO A 205 -5.76 -10.76 33.50
N ARG A 206 -6.10 -9.70 34.25
CA ARG A 206 -7.32 -8.90 34.06
C ARG A 206 -7.17 -7.48 33.50
N HIS A 207 -5.98 -6.97 33.19
CA HIS A 207 -5.87 -5.58 32.70
C HIS A 207 -5.93 -5.52 31.16
N HIS A 208 -7.14 -5.35 30.63
CA HIS A 208 -7.34 -4.78 29.29
C HIS A 208 -6.85 -3.34 29.36
N ARG A 209 -5.80 -3.01 28.61
CA ARG A 209 -5.29 -1.64 28.46
C ARG A 209 -5.40 -1.32 26.98
N THR A 210 -6.62 -1.09 26.51
CA THR A 210 -6.92 -1.08 25.08
C THR A 210 -7.31 0.31 24.62
N PHE A 211 -6.56 0.83 23.66
CA PHE A 211 -6.96 1.98 22.84
C PHE A 211 -7.55 1.46 21.53
N VAL A 212 -8.77 1.88 21.21
CA VAL A 212 -9.34 1.67 19.89
C VAL A 212 -9.61 3.01 19.24
N THR A 213 -9.04 3.23 18.07
CA THR A 213 -9.22 4.49 17.33
C THR A 213 -10.12 4.28 16.13
N VAL A 214 -11.18 5.07 16.03
CA VAL A 214 -12.12 5.01 14.90
C VAL A 214 -11.52 5.78 13.72
N SER A 215 -11.01 5.03 12.74
CA SER A 215 -10.51 5.55 11.47
C SER A 215 -11.63 5.62 10.43
N SER A 216 -11.34 5.28 9.17
CA SER A 216 -12.28 5.21 8.06
C SER A 216 -11.63 4.52 6.86
N VAL A 217 -12.43 3.90 5.98
CA VAL A 217 -11.98 3.54 4.62
C VAL A 217 -11.37 4.73 3.86
N ALA A 218 -11.74 5.97 4.22
CA ALA A 218 -11.16 7.20 3.70
C ALA A 218 -9.64 7.33 3.96
N ALA A 219 -9.07 6.58 4.91
CA ALA A 219 -7.63 6.49 5.12
C ALA A 219 -6.88 5.79 3.96
N HIS A 220 -7.59 4.98 3.16
CA HIS A 220 -7.01 4.15 2.11
C HIS A 220 -7.28 4.66 0.69
N ARG A 221 -7.95 5.80 0.54
CA ARG A 221 -8.34 6.37 -0.76
C ARG A 221 -8.15 7.87 -0.77
N THR A 222 -8.15 8.47 -1.96
CA THR A 222 -8.09 9.92 -2.17
C THR A 222 -9.34 10.39 -2.91
N ASN A 223 -10.10 11.30 -2.30
CA ASN A 223 -11.33 11.86 -2.84
C ASN A 223 -11.14 13.37 -2.92
N PRO A 224 -11.30 14.00 -4.10
CA PRO A 224 -11.27 15.45 -4.21
C PRO A 224 -12.20 16.10 -3.19
N GLY A 225 -11.71 17.13 -2.51
CA GLY A 225 -12.47 17.86 -1.50
C GLY A 225 -12.36 17.32 -0.08
N LEU A 226 -11.80 16.13 0.19
CA LEU A 226 -11.75 15.55 1.54
C LEU A 226 -10.33 15.47 2.13
N SER A 227 -9.43 16.34 1.67
CA SER A 227 -7.99 16.28 2.00
C SER A 227 -7.71 16.29 3.51
N ALA A 228 -8.36 17.17 4.28
CA ALA A 228 -8.19 17.23 5.73
C ALA A 228 -8.61 15.92 6.42
N TYR A 229 -9.80 15.43 6.06
CA TYR A 229 -10.36 14.23 6.65
C TYR A 229 -9.52 13.00 6.32
N GLN A 230 -9.20 12.78 5.04
CA GLN A 230 -8.41 11.63 4.58
C GLN A 230 -7.01 11.64 5.17
N THR A 231 -6.35 12.81 5.19
CA THR A 231 -5.04 12.97 5.85
C THR A 231 -5.12 12.61 7.33
N SER A 232 -6.12 13.13 8.05
CA SER A 232 -6.29 12.82 9.47
C SER A 232 -6.55 11.33 9.75
N LYS A 233 -7.37 10.68 8.91
CA LYS A 233 -7.74 9.26 9.08
C LYS A 233 -6.58 8.33 8.73
N LEU A 234 -5.73 8.68 7.76
CA LEU A 234 -4.47 7.99 7.53
C LEU A 234 -3.49 8.19 8.70
N ALA A 235 -3.37 9.42 9.21
CA ALA A 235 -2.44 9.74 10.29
C ALA A 235 -2.73 8.98 11.58
N VAL A 236 -4.01 8.74 11.92
CA VAL A 236 -4.36 7.95 13.12
C VAL A 236 -4.04 6.46 13.00
N LEU A 237 -3.92 5.90 11.79
CA LEU A 237 -3.40 4.54 11.60
C LEU A 237 -1.95 4.48 12.11
N ARG A 238 -1.11 5.42 11.64
CA ARG A 238 0.29 5.53 12.08
C ARG A 238 0.42 5.85 13.57
N LEU A 239 -0.40 6.76 14.10
CA LEU A 239 -0.40 7.06 15.54
C LEU A 239 -0.66 5.80 16.38
N THR A 240 -1.59 4.95 15.93
CA THR A 240 -1.95 3.70 16.62
C THR A 240 -0.80 2.69 16.58
N GLU A 241 -0.12 2.56 15.45
CA GLU A 241 1.10 1.76 15.34
C GLU A 241 2.20 2.26 16.30
N CYS A 242 2.37 3.58 16.44
CA CYS A 242 3.31 4.17 17.40
C CYS A 242 2.94 3.84 18.85
N ILE A 243 1.66 3.94 19.24
CA ILE A 243 1.20 3.58 20.59
C ILE A 243 1.53 2.11 20.89
N ALA A 244 1.26 1.21 19.94
CA ALA A 244 1.57 -0.20 20.06
C ALA A 244 3.08 -0.46 20.18
N ALA A 245 3.90 0.26 19.40
CA ALA A 245 5.36 0.15 19.45
C ALA A 245 5.95 0.66 20.78
N ASP A 246 5.49 1.82 21.25
CA ASP A 246 6.05 2.51 22.41
C ASP A 246 5.63 1.83 23.73
N TYR A 247 4.39 1.35 23.83
CA TYR A 247 3.78 0.88 25.08
C TYR A 247 3.30 -0.57 25.05
N GLY A 248 3.46 -1.29 23.94
CA GLY A 248 3.07 -2.70 23.81
C GLY A 248 3.76 -3.60 24.84
N SER A 249 5.05 -3.38 25.09
CA SER A 249 5.83 -4.10 26.13
C SER A 249 5.33 -3.84 27.55
N GLN A 250 4.62 -2.73 27.76
CA GLN A 250 3.96 -2.37 29.01
C GLN A 250 2.49 -2.83 29.02
N GLY A 251 2.12 -3.78 28.14
CA GLY A 251 0.80 -4.39 28.09
C GLY A 251 -0.30 -3.52 27.47
N VAL A 252 0.04 -2.41 26.81
CA VAL A 252 -0.94 -1.58 26.10
C VAL A 252 -1.23 -2.17 24.73
N LEU A 253 -2.51 -2.38 24.43
CA LEU A 253 -2.99 -2.82 23.12
C LEU A 253 -3.60 -1.62 22.40
N ALA A 254 -3.18 -1.36 21.17
CA ALA A 254 -3.75 -0.30 20.35
C ALA A 254 -4.02 -0.80 18.93
N TYR A 255 -5.23 -0.58 18.42
CA TYR A 255 -5.62 -0.91 17.04
C TYR A 255 -6.68 0.06 16.52
N THR A 256 -6.88 0.06 15.21
CA THR A 256 -7.85 0.94 14.55
C THR A 256 -9.00 0.15 13.96
N ILE A 257 -10.16 0.81 13.85
CA ILE A 257 -11.30 0.25 13.13
C ILE A 257 -11.77 1.18 12.01
N HIS A 258 -12.30 0.62 10.93
CA HIS A 258 -13.29 1.31 10.10
C HIS A 258 -14.70 0.92 10.59
N PRO A 259 -15.56 1.90 10.90
CA PRO A 259 -16.87 1.62 11.49
C PRO A 259 -17.95 1.19 10.47
N GLY A 260 -17.63 1.00 9.18
CA GLY A 260 -18.64 0.88 8.11
C GLY A 260 -19.07 2.26 7.57
N ASN A 261 -19.81 2.28 6.46
CA ASN A 261 -20.35 3.51 5.88
C ASN A 261 -21.68 3.85 6.54
N ILE A 262 -21.61 4.35 7.76
CA ILE A 262 -22.83 4.62 8.53
C ILE A 262 -23.36 6.01 8.17
N PRO A 263 -24.66 6.14 7.84
CA PRO A 263 -25.31 7.44 7.65
C PRO A 263 -25.35 8.16 8.99
N THR A 264 -24.31 8.93 9.29
CA THR A 264 -24.19 9.70 10.53
C THR A 264 -24.33 11.19 10.24
N ASP A 265 -24.66 11.97 11.27
CA ASP A 265 -24.73 13.43 11.22
C ASP A 265 -23.44 14.10 10.70
N ILE A 266 -22.31 13.38 10.65
CA ILE A 266 -21.06 13.87 10.03
C ILE A 266 -21.23 14.10 8.52
N LEU A 267 -22.19 13.43 7.87
CA LEU A 267 -22.47 13.60 6.45
C LEU A 267 -23.19 14.91 6.16
N ASP A 268 -23.97 15.42 7.11
CA ASP A 268 -24.58 16.74 7.00
C ASP A 268 -23.51 17.84 7.02
N ASP A 269 -22.41 17.61 7.74
CA ASP A 269 -21.24 18.49 7.79
C ASP A 269 -20.33 18.37 6.53
N ALA A 270 -20.52 17.33 5.69
CA ALA A 270 -19.74 17.09 4.47
C ALA A 270 -20.31 17.78 3.20
N GLY A 271 -21.49 18.41 3.29
CA GLY A 271 -22.20 19.03 2.17
C GLY A 271 -23.17 18.10 1.44
N ASP A 272 -23.80 18.58 0.37
CA ASP A 272 -24.81 17.83 -0.39
C ASP A 272 -24.20 16.64 -1.16
N LEU A 273 -24.33 15.45 -0.59
CA LEU A 273 -24.02 14.20 -1.28
C LEU A 273 -25.06 13.89 -2.35
N THR A 274 -24.60 13.48 -3.55
CA THR A 274 -25.48 12.96 -4.60
C THR A 274 -26.26 11.74 -4.12
N ALA A 275 -27.43 11.48 -4.72
CA ALA A 275 -28.23 10.29 -4.39
C ALA A 275 -27.44 8.98 -4.53
N GLU A 276 -26.54 8.91 -5.51
CA GLU A 276 -25.63 7.79 -5.74
C GLU A 276 -24.58 7.65 -4.62
N ASN A 277 -24.03 8.76 -4.10
CA ASN A 277 -23.10 8.73 -2.97
C ASN A 277 -23.79 8.43 -1.64
N ARG A 278 -25.10 8.69 -1.51
CA ARG A 278 -25.87 8.30 -0.31
C ARG A 278 -26.18 6.81 -0.28
N ALA A 279 -26.30 6.17 -1.44
CA ALA A 279 -26.66 4.75 -1.56
C ALA A 279 -25.61 3.78 -0.98
N VAL A 280 -24.39 4.25 -0.72
CA VAL A 280 -23.32 3.42 -0.15
C VAL A 280 -23.31 3.41 1.37
N PHE A 281 -24.13 4.25 2.02
CA PHE A 281 -24.24 4.33 3.46
C PHE A 281 -25.33 3.39 3.96
N VAL A 282 -25.01 2.11 4.09
CA VAL A 282 -25.99 1.04 4.34
C VAL A 282 -25.82 0.42 5.72
N GLU A 283 -24.70 0.66 6.39
CA GLU A 283 -24.39 0.02 7.66
C GLU A 283 -25.04 0.74 8.85
N THR A 284 -25.49 -0.02 9.85
CA THR A 284 -26.11 0.52 11.07
C THR A 284 -25.06 1.00 12.09
N PRO A 285 -25.36 2.04 12.90
CA PRO A 285 -24.52 2.40 14.05
C PRO A 285 -24.26 1.23 15.01
N GLU A 286 -25.24 0.35 15.16
CA GLU A 286 -25.20 -0.83 16.01
C GLU A 286 -24.15 -1.84 15.55
N LEU A 287 -23.99 -2.08 14.24
CA LEU A 287 -22.92 -2.96 13.71
C LEU A 287 -21.55 -2.55 14.27
N SER A 288 -21.21 -1.26 14.18
CA SER A 288 -19.92 -0.76 14.67
C SER A 288 -19.79 -0.85 16.18
N ALA A 289 -20.87 -0.50 16.91
CA ALA A 289 -20.88 -0.50 18.36
C ALA A 289 -20.72 -1.91 18.94
N ASP A 290 -21.49 -2.86 18.41
CA ASP A 290 -21.51 -4.26 18.83
C ASP A 290 -20.20 -4.97 18.47
N SER A 291 -19.64 -4.66 17.29
CA SER A 291 -18.31 -5.12 16.88
C SER A 291 -17.21 -4.65 17.82
N LEU A 292 -17.26 -3.40 18.31
CA LEU A 292 -16.29 -2.92 19.29
C LEU A 292 -16.41 -3.66 20.63
N VAL A 293 -17.63 -3.96 21.09
CA VAL A 293 -17.84 -4.80 22.27
C VAL A 293 -17.25 -6.18 22.05
N TYR A 294 -17.49 -6.81 20.89
CA TYR A 294 -16.90 -8.10 20.54
C TYR A 294 -15.36 -8.05 20.55
N LEU A 295 -14.74 -7.08 19.86
CA LEU A 295 -13.29 -6.95 19.76
C LEU A 295 -12.61 -6.64 21.11
N THR A 296 -13.33 -6.03 22.05
CA THR A 296 -12.81 -5.64 23.36
C THR A 296 -13.25 -6.55 24.52
N SER A 297 -14.15 -7.51 24.29
CA SER A 297 -14.60 -8.48 25.29
C SER A 297 -13.47 -9.38 25.80
N GLU A 298 -12.49 -9.66 24.95
CA GLU A 298 -11.32 -10.47 25.23
C GLU A 298 -10.06 -9.73 24.76
N ARG A 299 -8.93 -10.07 25.38
CA ARG A 299 -7.65 -9.44 25.03
C ARG A 299 -7.10 -10.16 23.81
N ARG A 300 -6.84 -9.41 22.74
CA ARG A 300 -6.38 -9.94 21.44
C ARG A 300 -5.11 -9.22 21.03
N ASP A 301 -3.97 -9.69 21.54
CA ASP A 301 -2.68 -9.01 21.35
C ASP A 301 -2.27 -8.94 19.87
N TRP A 302 -2.69 -9.91 19.05
CA TRP A 302 -2.40 -9.94 17.63
C TRP A 302 -3.00 -8.77 16.85
N LEU A 303 -4.02 -8.08 17.37
CA LEU A 303 -4.59 -6.89 16.72
C LEU A 303 -3.67 -5.67 16.79
N ALA A 304 -2.60 -5.71 17.60
CA ALA A 304 -1.73 -4.56 17.83
C ALA A 304 -1.23 -3.92 16.52
N GLY A 305 -1.50 -2.61 16.37
CA GLY A 305 -1.12 -1.79 15.22
C GLY A 305 -1.89 -2.07 13.93
N ARG A 306 -2.95 -2.90 13.95
CA ARG A 306 -3.70 -3.28 12.75
C ARG A 306 -4.93 -2.41 12.50
N TYR A 307 -5.42 -2.46 11.26
CA TYR A 307 -6.70 -1.89 10.82
C TYR A 307 -7.75 -2.98 10.63
N ILE A 308 -8.93 -2.80 11.22
CA ILE A 308 -10.01 -3.78 11.17
C ILE A 308 -11.26 -3.13 10.57
N ASN A 309 -11.85 -3.72 9.54
CA ASN A 309 -13.16 -3.30 9.06
C ASN A 309 -14.25 -4.06 9.82
N VAL A 310 -15.14 -3.34 10.51
CA VAL A 310 -16.20 -3.98 11.31
C VAL A 310 -17.31 -4.60 10.47
N THR A 311 -17.33 -4.36 9.15
CA THR A 311 -18.26 -5.06 8.25
C THR A 311 -17.84 -6.51 8.00
N TRP A 312 -16.61 -6.90 8.33
CA TRP A 312 -16.18 -8.29 8.24
C TRP A 312 -16.90 -9.18 9.27
N ASP A 313 -17.05 -10.46 8.93
CA ASP A 313 -17.50 -11.47 9.88
C ASP A 313 -16.40 -11.69 10.93
N LEU A 314 -16.60 -11.17 12.15
CA LEU A 314 -15.57 -11.17 13.17
C LEU A 314 -15.18 -12.57 13.64
N PRO A 315 -16.10 -13.57 13.78
CA PRO A 315 -15.71 -14.95 13.99
C PRO A 315 -14.76 -15.51 12.92
N GLU A 316 -15.10 -15.34 11.63
CA GLU A 316 -14.22 -15.75 10.53
C GLU A 316 -12.87 -15.02 10.58
N LEU A 317 -12.88 -13.73 10.94
CA LEU A 317 -11.64 -12.97 11.13
C LEU A 317 -10.78 -13.54 12.27
N MET A 318 -11.38 -14.00 13.37
CA MET A 318 -10.65 -14.63 14.48
C MET A 318 -10.01 -15.97 14.04
N GLU A 319 -10.70 -16.75 13.20
CA GLU A 319 -10.16 -18.00 12.63
C GLU A 319 -8.93 -17.76 11.73
N LYS A 320 -8.79 -16.55 11.18
CA LYS A 320 -7.67 -16.12 10.35
C LYS A 320 -6.48 -15.54 11.13
N GLU A 321 -6.49 -15.59 12.46
CA GLU A 321 -5.42 -15.02 13.30
C GLU A 321 -4.02 -15.51 12.89
N GLU A 322 -3.80 -16.81 12.75
CA GLU A 322 -2.49 -17.36 12.40
C GLU A 322 -2.01 -16.84 11.03
N GLU A 323 -2.91 -16.78 10.05
CA GLU A 323 -2.63 -16.24 8.72
C GLU A 323 -2.25 -14.75 8.77
N ILE A 324 -3.00 -13.96 9.53
CA ILE A 324 -2.82 -12.51 9.68
C ILE A 324 -1.54 -12.17 10.45
N VAL A 325 -1.22 -12.96 11.49
CA VAL A 325 0.00 -12.80 12.27
C VAL A 325 1.21 -13.22 11.47
N LYS A 326 1.16 -14.40 10.81
CA LYS A 326 2.26 -14.90 10.00
C LYS A 326 2.58 -13.99 8.82
N GLY A 327 1.56 -13.45 8.16
CA GLY A 327 1.70 -12.58 6.98
C GLY A 327 1.72 -11.08 7.29
N ASP A 328 1.92 -10.69 8.56
CA ASP A 328 1.82 -9.33 9.10
C ASP A 328 0.72 -8.44 8.46
N LYS A 329 -0.42 -9.06 8.13
CA LYS A 329 -1.49 -8.46 7.33
C LYS A 329 -2.21 -7.36 8.11
N LEU A 330 -3.04 -6.59 7.39
CA LEU A 330 -3.83 -5.48 7.95
C LEU A 330 -2.96 -4.31 8.47
N LYS A 331 -1.74 -4.21 7.91
CA LYS A 331 -0.77 -3.11 8.04
C LYS A 331 -0.39 -2.59 6.65
N ILE A 332 0.31 -1.47 6.58
CA ILE A 332 0.42 -0.55 5.43
C ILE A 332 0.94 -1.12 4.07
N GLY A 333 1.42 -2.37 3.95
CA GLY A 333 1.90 -2.98 2.67
C GLY A 333 0.86 -3.01 1.51
N VAL A 334 -0.40 -2.76 1.83
CA VAL A 334 -1.57 -2.73 0.94
C VAL A 334 -1.60 -1.55 -0.05
N THR A 335 -0.89 -0.45 0.22
CA THR A 335 -1.00 0.79 -0.58
C THR A 335 -0.58 0.63 -2.04
N HIS A 336 0.53 -0.08 -2.32
CA HIS A 336 0.98 -0.33 -3.69
C HIS A 336 -0.10 -1.11 -4.46
N GLY A 337 -0.56 -2.24 -3.90
CA GLY A 337 -1.61 -3.05 -4.51
C GLY A 337 -2.91 -2.26 -4.77
N LYS A 338 -3.37 -1.46 -3.81
CA LYS A 338 -4.61 -0.68 -3.93
C LYS A 338 -4.52 0.44 -4.97
N LEU A 339 -3.44 1.22 -4.96
CA LEU A 339 -3.31 2.38 -5.85
C LEU A 339 -2.94 1.98 -7.28
N ALA A 340 -2.19 0.89 -7.44
CA ALA A 340 -1.74 0.40 -8.74
C ALA A 340 -2.50 -0.85 -9.21
N GLN A 341 -3.71 -1.11 -8.69
CA GLN A 341 -4.46 -2.34 -8.99
C GLN A 341 -4.63 -2.55 -10.50
N GLN A 342 -4.96 -1.49 -11.24
CA GLN A 342 -5.12 -1.56 -12.70
C GLN A 342 -3.79 -1.90 -13.41
N GLN A 343 -2.67 -1.34 -12.95
CA GLN A 343 -1.35 -1.60 -13.52
C GLN A 343 -0.84 -3.00 -13.17
N VAL A 344 -1.16 -3.51 -11.98
CA VAL A 344 -0.92 -4.91 -11.59
C VAL A 344 -1.67 -5.84 -12.52
N GLU A 345 -2.96 -5.56 -12.75
CA GLU A 345 -3.80 -6.34 -13.63
C GLU A 345 -3.28 -6.35 -15.07
N GLY A 346 -2.97 -5.17 -15.60
CA GLY A 346 -2.42 -5.04 -16.94
C GLY A 346 -1.07 -5.75 -17.08
N SER A 347 -0.23 -5.73 -16.03
CA SER A 347 1.03 -6.48 -16.02
C SER A 347 0.80 -7.99 -16.06
N ILE A 348 -0.11 -8.53 -15.25
CA ILE A 348 -0.44 -9.97 -15.25
C ILE A 348 -0.95 -10.40 -16.62
N GLN A 349 -1.87 -9.63 -17.22
CA GLN A 349 -2.41 -9.93 -18.55
C GLN A 349 -1.32 -9.92 -19.61
N PHE A 350 -0.47 -8.88 -19.61
CA PHE A 350 0.66 -8.77 -20.52
C PHE A 350 1.63 -9.95 -20.39
N TYR A 351 2.05 -10.28 -19.16
CA TYR A 351 3.01 -11.36 -18.93
C TYR A 351 2.43 -12.74 -19.19
N SER A 352 1.14 -12.96 -18.94
CA SER A 352 0.47 -14.21 -19.30
C SER A 352 0.64 -14.51 -20.79
N GLN A 353 0.37 -13.52 -21.65
CA GLN A 353 0.56 -13.67 -23.09
C GLN A 353 2.04 -13.87 -23.45
N LEU A 354 2.93 -13.05 -22.88
CA LEU A 354 4.36 -13.14 -23.17
C LEU A 354 4.95 -14.51 -22.79
N PHE A 355 4.56 -15.10 -21.67
CA PHE A 355 5.07 -16.39 -21.22
C PHE A 355 4.57 -17.56 -22.07
N GLU A 356 3.32 -17.49 -22.55
CA GLU A 356 2.80 -18.48 -23.50
C GLU A 356 3.60 -18.44 -24.81
N GLU A 357 3.92 -17.24 -25.31
CA GLU A 357 4.67 -17.04 -26.54
C GLU A 357 6.17 -17.39 -26.42
N SER A 358 6.81 -17.00 -25.32
CA SER A 358 8.27 -17.11 -25.14
C SER A 358 8.73 -18.44 -24.55
N CYS A 359 7.95 -18.99 -23.62
CA CYS A 359 8.32 -20.15 -22.81
C CYS A 359 7.32 -21.30 -22.93
N SER A 360 6.21 -21.12 -23.64
CA SER A 360 5.13 -22.11 -23.75
C SER A 360 4.52 -22.49 -22.39
N LEU A 361 4.48 -21.52 -21.47
CA LEU A 361 3.88 -21.67 -20.14
C LEU A 361 2.63 -20.80 -20.06
N ASN A 362 1.50 -21.42 -19.72
CA ASN A 362 0.31 -20.66 -19.33
C ASN A 362 0.49 -20.06 -17.92
N TRP A 363 -0.39 -19.12 -17.53
CA TRP A 363 -0.25 -18.42 -16.24
C TRP A 363 -0.26 -19.35 -15.02
N GLN A 364 -1.01 -20.45 -15.05
CA GLN A 364 -1.01 -21.41 -13.94
C GLN A 364 0.37 -22.06 -13.77
N GLN A 365 1.01 -22.47 -14.88
CA GLN A 365 2.36 -23.03 -14.86
C GLN A 365 3.40 -21.99 -14.44
N VAL A 366 3.22 -20.72 -14.83
CA VAL A 366 4.06 -19.60 -14.37
C VAL A 366 3.98 -19.44 -12.85
N VAL A 367 2.78 -19.53 -12.29
CA VAL A 367 2.54 -19.49 -10.84
C VAL A 367 3.18 -20.69 -10.13
N GLU A 368 3.15 -21.88 -10.72
CA GLU A 368 3.85 -23.08 -10.22
C GLU A 368 5.38 -22.91 -10.23
N GLU A 369 5.93 -22.28 -11.27
CA GLU A 369 7.35 -21.93 -11.33
C GLU A 369 7.72 -20.88 -10.26
N ALA A 370 6.90 -19.86 -10.07
CA ALA A 370 7.10 -18.85 -9.03
C ALA A 370 7.06 -19.44 -7.61
N ALA A 371 6.24 -20.47 -7.38
CA ALA A 371 6.12 -21.14 -6.08
C ALA A 371 7.46 -21.75 -5.59
N LYS A 372 8.36 -22.13 -6.51
CA LYS A 372 9.68 -22.69 -6.17
C LYS A 372 10.57 -21.72 -5.41
N TYR A 373 10.32 -20.42 -5.53
CA TYR A 373 11.09 -19.36 -4.87
C TYR A 373 10.61 -19.07 -3.45
N VAL A 374 9.44 -19.55 -3.03
CA VAL A 374 8.83 -19.16 -1.75
C VAL A 374 9.70 -19.58 -0.56
N GLU A 375 10.02 -20.87 -0.43
CA GLU A 375 10.80 -21.37 0.72
C GLU A 375 12.22 -20.76 0.79
N PRO A 376 12.97 -20.63 -0.31
CA PRO A 376 14.24 -19.91 -0.27
C PRO A 376 14.09 -18.43 0.14
N LEU A 377 13.10 -17.72 -0.40
CA LEU A 377 12.88 -16.31 -0.11
C LEU A 377 12.40 -16.05 1.32
N GLU A 378 11.68 -16.99 1.95
CA GLU A 378 11.36 -16.91 3.37
C GLU A 378 12.63 -16.88 4.24
N LYS A 379 13.73 -17.50 3.79
CA LYS A 379 15.01 -17.54 4.51
C LYS A 379 15.87 -16.31 4.26
N ILE A 380 15.94 -15.85 3.01
CA ILE A 380 16.92 -14.83 2.57
C ILE A 380 16.32 -13.43 2.39
N ALA A 381 15.00 -13.30 2.19
CA ALA A 381 14.31 -12.05 1.90
C ALA A 381 12.87 -11.99 2.48
N PRO A 382 12.64 -12.35 3.76
CA PRO A 382 11.29 -12.48 4.32
C PRO A 382 10.48 -11.17 4.28
N ARG A 383 11.11 -10.03 4.56
CA ARG A 383 10.45 -8.70 4.50
C ARG A 383 9.90 -8.38 3.12
N HIS A 384 10.59 -8.79 2.07
CA HIS A 384 10.20 -8.55 0.68
C HIS A 384 9.01 -9.44 0.28
N LEU A 385 8.95 -10.68 0.78
CA LEU A 385 7.76 -11.53 0.61
C LEU A 385 6.52 -10.93 1.29
N GLU A 386 6.69 -10.35 2.49
CA GLU A 386 5.59 -9.69 3.18
C GLU A 386 5.05 -8.48 2.41
N GLU A 387 5.92 -7.70 1.77
CA GLU A 387 5.49 -6.64 0.86
C GLU A 387 4.71 -7.19 -0.35
N ILE A 388 5.17 -8.30 -0.95
CA ILE A 388 4.45 -8.99 -2.04
C ILE A 388 3.06 -9.46 -1.58
N ARG A 389 2.94 -9.97 -0.35
CA ARG A 389 1.63 -10.32 0.23
C ARG A 389 0.71 -9.10 0.35
N GLY A 390 1.25 -7.97 0.83
CA GLY A 390 0.50 -6.71 0.91
C GLY A 390 0.06 -6.19 -0.46
N ILE A 391 0.92 -6.28 -1.48
CA ILE A 391 0.57 -5.93 -2.86
C ILE A 391 -0.54 -6.84 -3.38
N ALA A 392 -0.43 -8.15 -3.17
CA ALA A 392 -1.43 -9.13 -3.59
C ALA A 392 -2.79 -8.84 -2.96
N GLU A 393 -2.82 -8.58 -1.65
CA GLU A 393 -4.03 -8.17 -0.93
C GLU A 393 -4.62 -6.88 -1.53
N GLY A 394 -3.81 -5.84 -1.71
CA GLY A 394 -4.28 -4.56 -2.22
C GLY A 394 -4.78 -4.62 -3.67
N ALA A 395 -4.19 -5.48 -4.49
CA ALA A 395 -4.57 -5.67 -5.89
C ALA A 395 -5.70 -6.69 -6.07
N SER A 396 -6.15 -7.36 -5.00
CA SER A 396 -7.11 -8.48 -5.06
C SER A 396 -6.63 -9.63 -5.96
N ARG A 397 -5.34 -9.98 -5.84
CA ARG A 397 -4.67 -11.05 -6.57
C ARG A 397 -4.05 -12.05 -5.60
N SER A 398 -3.70 -13.25 -6.08
CA SER A 398 -3.03 -14.22 -5.21
C SER A 398 -1.58 -13.79 -4.93
N PHE A 399 -1.03 -14.22 -3.79
CA PHE A 399 0.38 -14.00 -3.47
C PHE A 399 1.31 -14.50 -4.57
N LEU A 400 1.00 -15.66 -5.17
CA LEU A 400 1.84 -16.22 -6.23
C LEU A 400 1.71 -15.48 -7.56
N ASP A 401 0.57 -14.83 -7.85
CA ASP A 401 0.45 -13.97 -9.03
C ASP A 401 1.45 -12.80 -8.95
N ILE A 402 1.55 -12.16 -7.77
CA ILE A 402 2.48 -11.05 -7.58
C ILE A 402 3.92 -11.56 -7.50
N LEU A 403 4.16 -12.73 -6.88
CA LEU A 403 5.49 -13.33 -6.89
C LEU A 403 5.95 -13.65 -8.33
N ALA A 404 5.05 -14.17 -9.18
CA ALA A 404 5.33 -14.44 -10.59
C ALA A 404 5.81 -13.18 -11.35
N LEU A 405 5.20 -12.01 -11.11
CA LEU A 405 5.68 -10.75 -11.67
C LEU A 405 7.12 -10.41 -11.22
N ASN A 406 7.47 -10.77 -9.98
CA ASN A 406 8.80 -10.47 -9.41
C ASN A 406 9.87 -11.51 -9.77
N VAL A 407 9.49 -12.67 -10.31
CA VAL A 407 10.40 -13.69 -10.89
C VAL A 407 10.33 -13.77 -12.41
N ARG A 408 9.70 -12.78 -13.05
CA ARG A 408 9.48 -12.78 -14.51
C ARG A 408 10.76 -12.88 -15.33
N THR A 409 11.88 -12.33 -14.83
CA THR A 409 13.16 -12.37 -15.52
C THR A 409 13.69 -13.79 -15.56
N GLU A 410 13.62 -14.49 -14.43
CA GLU A 410 14.03 -15.89 -14.31
C GLU A 410 13.21 -16.77 -15.26
N ILE A 411 11.89 -16.56 -15.34
CA ILE A 411 11.02 -17.32 -16.23
C ILE A 411 11.30 -16.98 -17.70
N ASN A 412 11.17 -15.71 -18.09
CA ASN A 412 11.26 -15.27 -19.49
C ASN A 412 12.65 -15.51 -20.11
N PHE A 413 13.70 -15.24 -19.34
CA PHE A 413 15.08 -15.24 -19.85
C PHE A 413 15.92 -16.42 -19.40
N GLY A 414 15.46 -17.20 -18.41
CA GLY A 414 16.16 -18.40 -17.94
C GLY A 414 15.51 -19.72 -18.35
N LEU A 415 14.18 -19.77 -18.49
CA LEU A 415 13.40 -20.99 -18.79
C LEU A 415 12.87 -21.07 -20.24
N PHE A 416 13.32 -20.17 -21.13
CA PHE A 416 12.88 -20.14 -22.52
C PHE A 416 13.16 -21.48 -23.25
N THR A 417 12.30 -21.82 -24.21
CA THR A 417 12.42 -23.05 -24.99
C THR A 417 13.06 -22.82 -26.36
N ASP A 418 13.62 -23.87 -26.96
CA ASP A 418 14.17 -23.83 -28.33
C ASP A 418 13.08 -23.99 -29.40
N GLN A 419 11.86 -24.35 -29.01
CA GLN A 419 10.72 -24.52 -29.92
C GLN A 419 10.22 -23.18 -30.47
N THR A 420 10.62 -22.08 -29.82
CA THR A 420 10.29 -20.70 -30.19
C THR A 420 11.39 -20.03 -31.03
N LYS A 421 12.35 -20.79 -31.59
CA LYS A 421 13.46 -20.28 -32.43
C LYS A 421 13.04 -19.38 -33.61
N ASN A 422 11.77 -19.45 -34.05
CA ASN A 422 11.20 -18.63 -35.13
C ASN A 422 10.10 -17.66 -34.64
N VAL A 423 9.88 -17.55 -33.33
CA VAL A 423 9.03 -16.51 -32.74
C VAL A 423 9.95 -15.34 -32.47
N ASP A 424 9.63 -14.16 -33.00
CA ASP A 424 10.33 -12.92 -32.71
C ASP A 424 10.05 -12.60 -31.24
N ILE A 425 10.82 -13.19 -30.31
CA ILE A 425 10.60 -13.04 -28.87
C ILE A 425 10.67 -11.54 -28.60
N PRO A 426 9.60 -10.92 -28.12
CA PRO A 426 9.58 -9.48 -27.94
C PRO A 426 10.69 -9.08 -26.98
N SER A 427 11.72 -8.44 -27.52
CA SER A 427 12.99 -8.28 -26.83
C SER A 427 13.02 -7.02 -25.99
N ASP A 428 13.63 -7.14 -24.80
CA ASP A 428 14.16 -5.99 -24.07
C ASP A 428 15.16 -5.23 -24.97
N GLY A 429 15.39 -3.93 -24.80
CA GLY A 429 16.37 -3.19 -25.61
C GLY A 429 17.24 -2.22 -24.82
N CYS A 430 17.37 -2.38 -23.50
CA CYS A 430 17.98 -1.38 -22.63
C CYS A 430 19.39 -0.93 -23.04
N THR A 431 19.66 0.38 -22.88
CA THR A 431 21.01 0.96 -22.92
C THR A 431 21.25 1.69 -21.61
N SER A 432 22.34 1.38 -20.90
CA SER A 432 22.67 1.98 -19.60
C SER A 432 24.06 2.61 -19.59
N LEU A 433 24.22 3.62 -18.74
CA LEU A 433 25.41 4.44 -18.57
C LEU A 433 25.62 4.74 -17.09
N GLY A 434 26.84 4.57 -16.61
CA GLY A 434 27.32 5.10 -15.35
C GLY A 434 28.53 5.97 -15.61
N TRP A 435 28.58 7.15 -14.99
CA TRP A 435 29.63 8.14 -15.26
C TRP A 435 30.03 8.89 -14.00
N LEU A 436 31.26 8.68 -13.53
CA LEU A 436 31.87 9.50 -12.49
C LEU A 436 32.63 10.68 -13.10
N THR A 437 32.16 11.90 -12.86
CA THR A 437 32.87 13.14 -13.19
C THR A 437 33.63 13.66 -11.96
N ARG A 438 34.27 14.84 -12.08
CA ARG A 438 34.93 15.48 -10.94
C ARG A 438 33.96 15.94 -9.86
N SER A 439 32.71 16.23 -10.22
CA SER A 439 31.71 16.83 -9.31
C SER A 439 30.51 15.94 -9.07
N THR A 440 30.23 14.99 -9.96
CA THR A 440 28.95 14.29 -10.00
C THR A 440 29.13 12.84 -10.40
N SER A 441 28.40 11.95 -9.74
CA SER A 441 28.24 10.56 -10.16
C SER A 441 26.85 10.38 -10.81
N PHE A 442 26.82 10.02 -12.09
CA PHE A 442 25.60 9.81 -12.86
C PHE A 442 25.31 8.33 -13.07
N LEU A 443 24.02 7.99 -13.06
CA LEU A 443 23.47 6.79 -13.70
C LEU A 443 22.37 7.21 -14.67
N ALA A 444 22.34 6.64 -15.85
CA ALA A 444 21.28 6.90 -16.82
C ALA A 444 20.94 5.68 -17.69
N GLN A 445 19.68 5.57 -18.10
CA GLN A 445 19.21 4.45 -18.90
C GLN A 445 17.97 4.82 -19.73
N ASN A 446 17.94 4.33 -20.98
CA ASN A 446 16.68 4.05 -21.68
C ASN A 446 16.24 2.63 -21.38
N TRP A 447 15.03 2.48 -20.86
CA TRP A 447 14.40 1.19 -20.68
C TRP A 447 13.46 0.93 -21.86
N ASP A 448 13.86 -0.02 -22.70
CA ASP A 448 13.13 -0.39 -23.91
C ASP A 448 12.36 -1.68 -23.66
N TRP A 449 11.06 -1.65 -23.94
CA TRP A 449 10.19 -2.80 -23.77
C TRP A 449 8.98 -2.71 -24.69
N GLN A 450 8.13 -3.73 -24.68
CA GLN A 450 6.91 -3.74 -25.47
C GLN A 450 5.96 -2.59 -25.09
N ALA A 451 5.46 -1.88 -26.10
CA ALA A 451 4.56 -0.73 -25.94
C ALA A 451 3.35 -0.97 -25.03
N ALA A 452 2.83 -2.20 -25.00
CA ALA A 452 1.69 -2.60 -24.17
C ALA A 452 1.95 -2.42 -22.66
N GLN A 453 3.22 -2.43 -22.23
CA GLN A 453 3.57 -2.27 -20.83
C GLN A 453 3.67 -0.81 -20.37
N ARG A 454 3.60 0.16 -21.30
CA ARG A 454 3.68 1.59 -20.99
C ARG A 454 2.67 2.00 -19.91
N ASP A 455 1.42 1.59 -20.07
CA ASP A 455 0.31 1.99 -19.20
C ASP A 455 0.38 1.32 -17.82
N ASN A 456 1.25 0.33 -17.67
CA ASN A 456 1.46 -0.43 -16.43
C ASN A 456 2.66 0.07 -15.62
N LEU A 457 3.38 1.09 -16.11
CA LEU A 457 4.47 1.73 -15.38
C LEU A 457 3.93 2.64 -14.27
N ILE A 458 4.60 2.59 -13.12
CA ILE A 458 4.34 3.45 -11.98
C ILE A 458 5.65 4.05 -11.45
N VAL A 459 5.55 5.22 -10.83
CA VAL A 459 6.62 5.75 -9.97
C VAL A 459 6.25 5.42 -8.53
N CYS A 460 7.15 4.72 -7.84
CA CYS A 460 6.95 4.29 -6.47
C CYS A 460 7.96 4.96 -5.55
N HIS A 461 7.46 5.62 -4.49
CA HIS A 461 8.25 6.17 -3.41
C HIS A 461 8.01 5.35 -2.14
N ILE A 462 9.07 4.79 -1.57
CA ILE A 462 8.99 3.95 -0.38
C ILE A 462 9.80 4.62 0.73
N SER A 463 9.14 4.90 1.85
CA SER A 463 9.74 5.49 3.05
C SER A 463 9.52 4.56 4.24
N GLN A 464 10.58 4.26 4.97
CA GLN A 464 10.59 3.26 6.05
C GLN A 464 11.22 3.86 7.32
N PRO A 465 10.63 4.93 7.88
CA PRO A 465 11.21 5.66 8.99
C PRO A 465 11.44 4.75 10.21
N GLY A 466 12.56 4.94 10.90
CA GLY A 466 12.93 4.17 12.10
C GLY A 466 13.62 2.83 11.84
N THR A 467 13.75 2.39 10.57
CA THR A 467 14.39 1.10 10.23
C THR A 467 15.90 1.21 9.94
N GLY A 468 16.41 2.42 9.74
CA GLY A 468 17.77 2.65 9.23
C GLY A 468 17.94 2.38 7.73
N ILE A 469 16.89 1.88 7.06
CA ILE A 469 16.89 1.62 5.62
C ILE A 469 16.62 2.94 4.87
N PRO A 470 17.41 3.29 3.84
CA PRO A 470 17.19 4.50 3.06
C PRO A 470 15.81 4.53 2.39
N SER A 471 15.16 5.68 2.39
CA SER A 471 13.99 5.90 1.54
C SER A 471 14.40 5.79 0.07
N LEU A 472 13.55 5.19 -0.78
CA LEU A 472 13.86 4.93 -2.19
C LEU A 472 12.75 5.42 -3.12
N SER A 473 13.12 5.65 -4.37
CA SER A 473 12.28 6.16 -5.44
C SER A 473 12.65 5.43 -6.72
N GLN A 474 11.68 4.82 -7.38
CA GLN A 474 11.91 3.98 -8.55
C GLN A 474 10.79 4.12 -9.58
N VAL A 475 11.14 3.87 -10.84
CA VAL A 475 10.18 3.55 -11.90
C VAL A 475 10.07 2.03 -11.94
N THR A 476 8.87 1.51 -11.69
CA THR A 476 8.58 0.07 -11.68
C THR A 476 7.32 -0.25 -12.48
N GLU A 477 7.03 -1.53 -12.67
CA GLU A 477 5.75 -1.99 -13.18
C GLU A 477 4.83 -2.31 -12.00
N GLY A 478 3.52 -2.16 -12.18
CA GLY A 478 2.55 -2.51 -11.15
C GLY A 478 2.76 -3.95 -10.65
N GLY A 479 3.01 -4.09 -9.35
CA GLY A 479 3.22 -5.39 -8.69
C GLY A 479 4.69 -5.78 -8.49
N ILE A 480 5.64 -5.04 -9.07
CA ILE A 480 7.08 -5.33 -8.94
C ILE A 480 7.72 -4.49 -7.82
N ILE A 481 8.39 -5.14 -6.86
CA ILE A 481 8.90 -4.49 -5.64
C ILE A 481 10.23 -3.74 -5.82
N GLY A 482 11.02 -4.08 -6.83
CA GLY A 482 12.35 -3.52 -7.07
C GLY A 482 12.69 -3.46 -8.55
N LYS A 483 13.04 -2.26 -9.05
CA LYS A 483 13.39 -2.02 -10.45
C LYS A 483 14.46 -0.91 -10.56
N ILE A 484 14.19 0.14 -11.33
CA ILE A 484 15.17 1.17 -11.72
C ILE A 484 14.93 2.43 -10.89
N GLY A 485 15.94 2.88 -10.14
CA GLY A 485 15.75 3.97 -9.19
C GLY A 485 16.99 4.35 -8.38
N LEU A 486 16.77 5.22 -7.38
CA LEU A 486 17.78 5.66 -6.42
C LEU A 486 17.20 5.85 -5.02
N ASN A 487 18.07 5.97 -4.02
CA ASN A 487 17.69 6.15 -2.62
C ASN A 487 18.28 7.40 -1.96
N SER A 488 17.86 7.67 -0.72
CA SER A 488 18.28 8.84 0.07
C SER A 488 19.74 8.79 0.55
N SER A 489 20.43 7.67 0.36
CA SER A 489 21.89 7.55 0.55
C SER A 489 22.67 7.89 -0.73
N GLY A 490 21.98 8.08 -1.85
CA GLY A 490 22.60 8.30 -3.16
C GLY A 490 22.98 7.01 -3.87
N VAL A 491 22.54 5.83 -3.39
CA VAL A 491 22.71 4.58 -4.14
C VAL A 491 21.63 4.48 -5.21
N GLY A 492 22.02 4.15 -6.43
CA GLY A 492 21.10 3.91 -7.54
C GLY A 492 21.41 2.62 -8.28
N CYS A 493 20.43 2.08 -8.98
CA CYS A 493 20.61 0.92 -9.84
C CYS A 493 19.80 0.99 -11.14
N LEU A 494 20.38 0.42 -12.19
CA LEU A 494 19.78 0.21 -13.50
C LEU A 494 19.80 -1.28 -13.84
N LEU A 495 18.92 -1.72 -14.75
CA LEU A 495 18.82 -3.12 -15.15
C LEU A 495 18.83 -3.22 -16.68
N ASN A 496 19.69 -4.06 -17.24
CA ASN A 496 19.56 -4.52 -18.61
C ASN A 496 19.29 -6.03 -18.62
N ALA A 497 18.30 -6.48 -19.40
CA ALA A 497 18.08 -7.90 -19.56
C ALA A 497 19.23 -8.56 -20.31
N ILE A 498 19.58 -9.76 -19.86
CA ILE A 498 20.50 -10.70 -20.51
C ILE A 498 19.74 -12.01 -20.61
N ARG A 499 19.91 -12.74 -21.73
CA ARG A 499 19.17 -13.98 -21.98
C ARG A 499 20.12 -15.18 -21.93
N CYS A 500 20.43 -15.64 -20.73
CA CYS A 500 21.19 -16.88 -20.53
C CYS A 500 20.29 -18.01 -20.01
N ARG A 501 20.46 -19.21 -20.57
CA ARG A 501 19.71 -20.40 -20.13
C ARG A 501 20.07 -20.81 -18.71
N GLY A 502 19.06 -21.06 -17.88
CA GLY A 502 19.19 -21.60 -16.54
C GLY A 502 18.80 -20.63 -15.43
N VAL A 503 18.29 -21.19 -14.34
CA VAL A 503 17.87 -20.49 -13.11
C VAL A 503 18.27 -21.27 -11.87
N GLU A 504 18.45 -20.58 -10.75
CA GLU A 504 18.74 -21.19 -9.44
C GLU A 504 17.77 -20.62 -8.37
N PRO A 505 16.64 -21.32 -8.09
CA PRO A 505 15.60 -20.82 -7.19
C PRO A 505 16.03 -20.56 -5.75
N THR A 506 17.19 -21.09 -5.32
CA THR A 506 17.73 -20.84 -3.98
C THR A 506 18.39 -19.46 -3.83
N LYS A 507 18.58 -18.72 -4.93
CA LYS A 507 19.21 -17.40 -4.99
C LYS A 507 18.18 -16.27 -5.13
N LEU A 508 18.64 -15.01 -5.11
CA LEU A 508 17.77 -13.84 -5.24
C LEU A 508 17.28 -13.68 -6.69
N PRO A 509 15.96 -13.64 -6.96
CA PRO A 509 15.47 -13.15 -8.24
C PRO A 509 15.98 -11.73 -8.53
N ILE A 510 16.17 -11.39 -9.81
CA ILE A 510 16.72 -10.10 -10.25
C ILE A 510 16.02 -8.92 -9.58
N HIS A 511 14.68 -8.91 -9.52
CA HIS A 511 13.92 -7.79 -8.95
C HIS A 511 14.06 -7.69 -7.42
N PHE A 512 14.33 -8.81 -6.72
CA PHE A 512 14.70 -8.79 -5.30
C PHE A 512 16.12 -8.24 -5.10
N ALA A 513 17.07 -8.62 -5.97
CA ALA A 513 18.42 -8.08 -5.94
C ALA A 513 18.41 -6.55 -6.13
N LEU A 514 17.64 -6.04 -7.10
CA LEU A 514 17.44 -4.60 -7.30
C LEU A 514 16.84 -3.92 -6.07
N ARG A 515 15.83 -4.53 -5.45
CA ARG A 515 15.25 -3.99 -4.22
C ARG A 515 16.28 -3.90 -3.08
N ILE A 516 17.07 -4.95 -2.88
CA ILE A 516 18.13 -4.98 -1.87
C ILE A 516 19.20 -3.90 -2.12
N ILE A 517 19.55 -3.67 -3.39
CA ILE A 517 20.48 -2.59 -3.76
C ILE A 517 19.89 -1.22 -3.40
N LEU A 518 18.63 -0.97 -3.75
CA LEU A 518 17.93 0.28 -3.40
C LEU A 518 17.74 0.47 -1.88
N GLU A 519 17.80 -0.60 -1.09
CA GLU A 519 17.77 -0.57 0.38
C GLU A 519 19.17 -0.49 1.03
N SER A 520 20.25 -0.39 0.25
CA SER A 520 21.62 -0.33 0.75
C SER A 520 22.13 1.11 0.92
N SER A 521 22.98 1.37 1.89
CA SER A 521 23.54 2.70 2.18
C SER A 521 24.77 3.07 1.34
N SER A 522 25.39 2.10 0.65
CA SER A 522 26.50 2.34 -0.29
C SER A 522 26.53 1.31 -1.41
N ARG A 523 27.24 1.61 -2.50
CA ARG A 523 27.49 0.66 -3.59
C ARG A 523 28.22 -0.59 -3.12
N GLN A 524 29.21 -0.44 -2.24
CA GLN A 524 29.98 -1.56 -1.71
C GLN A 524 29.11 -2.50 -0.87
N GLU A 525 28.26 -1.95 0.00
CA GLU A 525 27.29 -2.73 0.77
C GLU A 525 26.33 -3.47 -0.16
N ALA A 526 25.78 -2.78 -1.16
CA ALA A 526 24.86 -3.35 -2.13
C ALA A 526 25.46 -4.58 -2.83
N ILE A 527 26.68 -4.45 -3.36
CA ILE A 527 27.43 -5.54 -4.02
C ILE A 527 27.68 -6.70 -3.04
N ALA A 528 28.11 -6.41 -1.82
CA ALA A 528 28.37 -7.43 -0.81
C ALA A 528 27.11 -8.24 -0.46
N ARG A 529 25.97 -7.54 -0.30
CA ARG A 529 24.69 -8.17 0.03
C ARG A 529 24.22 -9.13 -1.06
N ILE A 530 24.21 -8.69 -2.32
CA ILE A 530 23.76 -9.56 -3.42
C ILE A 530 24.74 -10.72 -3.68
N ARG A 531 26.05 -10.53 -3.49
CA ARG A 531 27.05 -11.60 -3.63
C ARG A 531 26.97 -12.67 -2.55
N SER A 532 26.55 -12.29 -1.34
CA SER A 532 26.45 -13.24 -0.22
C SER A 532 25.45 -14.37 -0.50
N VAL A 533 24.49 -14.14 -1.39
CA VAL A 533 23.45 -15.09 -1.76
C VAL A 533 23.59 -15.54 -3.22
N GLY A 534 23.89 -14.60 -4.12
CA GLY A 534 23.85 -14.80 -5.57
C GLY A 534 22.53 -14.36 -6.19
N VAL A 535 22.49 -14.31 -7.52
CA VAL A 535 21.29 -13.98 -8.31
C VAL A 535 20.77 -15.25 -9.01
N ALA A 536 19.46 -15.41 -9.07
CA ALA A 536 18.79 -16.61 -9.55
C ALA A 536 18.72 -16.69 -11.08
N GLY A 537 18.65 -15.55 -11.76
CA GLY A 537 18.58 -15.45 -13.22
C GLY A 537 19.78 -14.72 -13.82
N SER A 538 19.64 -14.36 -15.10
CA SER A 538 20.63 -13.57 -15.82
C SER A 538 20.20 -12.11 -15.97
N GLY A 539 21.19 -11.22 -16.02
CA GLY A 539 20.98 -9.79 -16.21
C GLY A 539 22.24 -9.00 -15.94
N HIS A 540 22.29 -7.76 -16.44
CA HIS A 540 23.30 -6.79 -16.05
C HIS A 540 22.68 -5.77 -15.10
N ILE A 541 23.26 -5.64 -13.90
CA ILE A 541 22.85 -4.65 -12.90
C ILE A 541 23.96 -3.60 -12.78
N LEU A 542 23.65 -2.36 -13.15
CA LEU A 542 24.58 -1.24 -12.98
C LEU A 542 24.28 -0.52 -11.67
N ILE A 543 25.20 -0.58 -10.72
CA ILE A 543 25.07 0.02 -9.39
C ILE A 543 25.95 1.25 -9.30
N GLY A 544 25.44 2.34 -8.73
CA GLY A 544 26.21 3.54 -8.49
C GLY A 544 25.95 4.12 -7.12
N ASP A 545 26.91 4.90 -6.63
CA ASP A 545 26.74 5.81 -5.49
C ASP A 545 27.53 7.13 -5.76
N PRO A 546 27.63 8.09 -4.83
CA PRO A 546 28.39 9.33 -5.05
C PRO A 546 29.88 9.12 -5.41
N THR A 547 30.42 7.92 -5.24
CA THR A 547 31.83 7.58 -5.48
C THR A 547 32.09 6.89 -6.81
N GLY A 548 31.05 6.63 -7.60
CA GLY A 548 31.12 6.05 -8.95
C GLY A 548 30.21 4.85 -9.14
N SER A 549 30.44 4.10 -10.22
CA SER A 549 29.60 2.97 -10.65
C SER A 549 30.36 1.66 -10.81
N THR A 550 29.65 0.55 -10.69
CA THR A 550 30.13 -0.82 -10.92
C THR A 550 29.03 -1.60 -11.65
N GLY A 551 29.39 -2.20 -12.78
CA GLY A 551 28.49 -3.09 -13.53
C GLY A 551 28.63 -4.51 -13.02
N LEU A 552 27.52 -5.22 -12.89
CA LEU A 552 27.50 -6.62 -12.51
C LEU A 552 26.81 -7.44 -13.58
N GLU A 553 27.55 -8.32 -14.23
CA GLU A 553 26.98 -9.38 -15.04
C GLU A 553 26.62 -10.55 -14.13
N CYS A 554 25.33 -10.85 -14.06
CA CYS A 554 24.77 -11.89 -13.22
C CYS A 554 24.30 -13.05 -14.09
N THR A 555 24.55 -14.27 -13.62
CA THR A 555 23.91 -15.50 -14.09
C THR A 555 23.52 -16.33 -12.87
N TYR A 556 22.75 -17.40 -13.09
CA TYR A 556 22.46 -18.36 -12.02
C TYR A 556 23.71 -19.03 -11.45
N LYS A 557 24.86 -18.99 -12.14
CA LYS A 557 26.12 -19.57 -11.66
C LYS A 557 26.97 -18.55 -10.90
N TRP A 558 27.10 -17.33 -11.40
CA TRP A 558 28.10 -16.38 -10.93
C TRP A 558 27.64 -14.92 -11.05
N ILE A 559 28.37 -14.04 -10.36
CA ILE A 559 28.28 -12.59 -10.50
C ILE A 559 29.69 -12.07 -10.78
N LYS A 560 29.90 -11.47 -11.96
CA LYS A 560 31.18 -10.89 -12.37
C LYS A 560 31.08 -9.36 -12.44
N GLU A 561 32.17 -8.69 -12.10
CA GLU A 561 32.23 -7.22 -12.08
C GLU A 561 32.82 -6.66 -13.37
N LEU A 562 32.17 -5.64 -13.90
CA LEU A 562 32.67 -4.75 -14.95
C LEU A 562 33.15 -3.44 -14.30
N PRO A 563 34.43 -3.08 -14.46
CA PRO A 563 34.93 -1.79 -14.01
C PRO A 563 34.57 -0.67 -14.99
N THR A 564 34.64 0.57 -14.52
CA THR A 564 34.62 1.74 -15.40
C THR A 564 35.92 1.84 -16.22
N ASN A 565 35.86 2.49 -17.37
CA ASN A 565 37.06 2.86 -18.14
C ASN A 565 37.86 4.00 -17.44
N GLU A 566 38.98 4.41 -18.04
CA GLU A 566 39.85 5.47 -17.51
C GLU A 566 39.15 6.85 -17.38
N GLN A 567 38.03 7.06 -18.07
CA GLN A 567 37.22 8.28 -17.99
C GLN A 567 36.13 8.20 -16.90
N GLY A 568 36.08 7.09 -16.13
CA GLY A 568 35.04 6.85 -15.14
C GLY A 568 33.68 6.47 -15.75
N VAL A 569 33.68 6.02 -17.00
CA VAL A 569 32.46 5.64 -17.76
C VAL A 569 32.30 4.13 -17.81
N LEU A 570 31.07 3.66 -17.64
CA LEU A 570 30.67 2.27 -17.88
C LEU A 570 29.36 2.29 -18.67
N CYS A 571 29.35 1.64 -19.83
CA CYS A 571 28.15 1.48 -20.66
C CYS A 571 27.81 -0.01 -20.80
N HIS A 572 26.52 -0.33 -20.88
CA HIS A 572 26.07 -1.70 -21.11
C HIS A 572 24.77 -1.75 -21.90
N THR A 573 24.59 -2.81 -22.69
CA THR A 573 23.34 -3.12 -23.40
C THR A 573 22.80 -4.48 -22.95
N ASN A 574 22.51 -5.42 -23.84
CA ASN A 574 21.76 -6.65 -23.54
C ASN A 574 22.51 -7.94 -23.91
N HIS A 575 23.84 -7.94 -23.85
CA HIS A 575 24.67 -9.13 -24.06
C HIS A 575 25.81 -9.19 -23.03
N LEU A 576 26.30 -10.39 -22.70
CA LEU A 576 27.47 -10.53 -21.83
C LEU A 576 28.74 -10.04 -22.54
N LEU A 577 29.54 -9.25 -21.83
CA LEU A 577 30.83 -8.72 -22.25
C LEU A 577 32.00 -9.54 -21.69
N LEU A 578 31.82 -10.14 -20.51
CA LEU A 578 32.86 -10.98 -19.90
C LEU A 578 32.80 -12.41 -20.43
N GLU A 579 33.93 -13.11 -20.37
CA GLU A 579 34.05 -14.52 -20.76
C GLU A 579 33.00 -15.38 -20.03
N HIS A 580 32.27 -16.21 -20.77
CA HIS A 580 31.08 -16.91 -20.24
C HIS A 580 30.85 -18.29 -20.89
N ASP A 581 31.93 -18.99 -21.26
CA ASP A 581 31.87 -20.32 -21.89
C ASP A 581 31.12 -21.38 -21.06
N ASP A 582 30.89 -21.12 -19.77
CA ASP A 582 30.16 -21.99 -18.85
C ASP A 582 28.64 -21.77 -18.83
N VAL A 583 28.12 -20.76 -19.53
CA VAL A 583 26.68 -20.48 -19.66
C VAL A 583 26.29 -20.30 -21.13
N GLU A 584 25.06 -20.67 -21.47
CA GLU A 584 24.54 -20.54 -22.84
C GLU A 584 23.78 -19.22 -22.99
N GLU A 585 24.39 -18.25 -23.70
CA GLU A 585 23.72 -17.04 -24.18
C GLU A 585 23.47 -17.16 -25.69
N PRO A 586 22.29 -17.66 -26.14
CA PRO A 586 21.99 -17.69 -27.56
C PRO A 586 21.81 -16.27 -28.11
N PRO A 587 22.21 -16.00 -29.38
CA PRO A 587 21.92 -14.73 -30.04
C PRO A 587 20.42 -14.41 -29.97
N TRP A 588 20.07 -13.22 -29.49
CA TRP A 588 18.67 -12.82 -29.30
C TRP A 588 18.39 -11.34 -29.62
N LEU A 589 19.36 -10.45 -29.45
CA LEU A 589 19.29 -9.03 -29.81
C LEU A 589 20.48 -8.63 -30.69
N GLU A 590 20.30 -8.69 -32.00
CA GLU A 590 21.35 -8.36 -32.98
C GLU A 590 21.85 -6.92 -32.86
N ASP A 591 21.01 -5.99 -32.42
CA ASP A 591 21.34 -4.57 -32.27
C ASP A 591 22.07 -4.22 -30.96
N SER A 592 22.21 -5.20 -30.04
CA SER A 592 22.81 -4.98 -28.73
C SER A 592 24.29 -4.54 -28.79
N PRO A 593 25.16 -5.16 -29.62
CA PRO A 593 26.55 -4.70 -29.77
C PRO A 593 26.68 -3.34 -30.47
N SER A 594 25.85 -3.04 -31.47
CA SER A 594 25.93 -1.76 -32.19
C SER A 594 25.48 -0.58 -31.32
N ARG A 595 24.44 -0.75 -30.49
CA ARG A 595 24.05 0.26 -29.48
C ARG A 595 25.13 0.48 -28.44
N LEU A 596 25.82 -0.59 -28.00
CA LEU A 596 26.92 -0.48 -27.04
C LEU A 596 28.07 0.33 -27.63
N GLN A 597 28.49 0.00 -28.84
CA GLN A 597 29.51 0.77 -29.56
C GLN A 597 29.09 2.23 -29.71
N ARG A 598 27.82 2.48 -30.07
CA ARG A 598 27.29 3.83 -30.26
C ARG A 598 27.35 4.67 -28.99
N ILE A 599 26.87 4.15 -27.85
CA ILE A 599 26.90 4.93 -26.59
C ILE A 599 28.34 5.14 -26.10
N GLN A 600 29.25 4.18 -26.34
CA GLN A 600 30.69 4.35 -26.06
C GLN A 600 31.32 5.44 -26.94
N ASP A 601 30.98 5.48 -28.23
CA ASP A 601 31.46 6.51 -29.16
C ASP A 601 30.95 7.89 -28.76
N LEU A 602 29.68 8.02 -28.38
CA LEU A 602 29.09 9.29 -27.94
C LEU A 602 29.74 9.80 -26.66
N THR A 603 29.91 8.94 -25.65
CA THR A 603 30.54 9.30 -24.36
C THR A 603 32.02 9.67 -24.53
N SER A 604 32.76 9.01 -25.43
CA SER A 604 34.18 9.31 -25.67
C SER A 604 34.46 10.76 -26.15
N ARG A 605 33.43 11.44 -26.67
CA ARG A 605 33.51 12.80 -27.21
C ARG A 605 33.27 13.88 -26.16
N ILE A 606 32.86 13.49 -24.95
CA ILE A 606 32.46 14.41 -23.87
C ILE A 606 33.37 14.16 -22.65
N ARG A 607 33.88 15.22 -22.03
CA ARG A 607 34.79 15.11 -20.86
C ARG A 607 34.12 15.41 -19.52
N ASP A 608 33.14 16.32 -19.50
CA ASP A 608 32.47 16.76 -18.27
C ASP A 608 31.00 17.04 -18.57
N PRO A 609 30.15 15.99 -18.58
CA PRO A 609 28.75 16.14 -18.95
C PRO A 609 27.94 16.84 -17.85
N THR A 610 27.03 17.71 -18.26
CA THR A 610 25.91 18.15 -17.41
C THR A 610 24.84 17.06 -17.39
N ARG A 611 23.85 17.14 -16.47
CA ARG A 611 22.68 16.24 -16.51
C ARG A 611 22.00 16.26 -17.89
N GLU A 612 21.82 17.45 -18.46
CA GLU A 612 21.22 17.61 -19.78
C GLU A 612 22.09 16.97 -20.87
N GLY A 613 23.41 17.16 -20.81
CA GLY A 613 24.34 16.48 -21.71
C GLY A 613 24.32 14.96 -21.58
N VAL A 614 24.08 14.41 -20.38
CA VAL A 614 23.85 12.95 -20.20
C VAL A 614 22.51 12.54 -20.82
N PHE A 615 21.44 13.31 -20.60
CA PHE A 615 20.12 13.06 -21.18
C PHE A 615 20.16 13.05 -22.72
N ASP A 616 20.88 13.99 -23.33
CA ASP A 616 20.99 14.13 -24.79
C ASP A 616 21.55 12.87 -25.46
N LEU A 617 22.43 12.13 -24.79
CA LEU A 617 22.97 10.85 -25.31
C LEU A 617 21.87 9.82 -25.54
N PHE A 618 20.80 9.88 -24.74
CA PHE A 618 19.67 8.98 -24.83
C PHE A 618 18.59 9.43 -25.81
N THR A 619 18.80 10.55 -26.49
CA THR A 619 17.95 11.01 -27.61
C THR A 619 18.41 10.44 -28.95
N ASP A 620 19.58 9.80 -29.01
CA ASP A 620 20.23 9.31 -30.24
C ASP A 620 19.35 8.31 -31.01
N GLU A 621 19.04 8.65 -32.27
CA GLU A 621 18.25 7.84 -33.20
C GLU A 621 19.11 7.17 -34.30
N GLU A 622 20.45 7.20 -34.18
CA GLU A 622 21.32 6.51 -35.14
C GLU A 622 21.14 4.99 -35.02
N GLY A 623 20.84 4.33 -36.13
CA GLY A 623 20.44 2.92 -36.15
C GLY A 623 18.94 2.67 -35.95
N SER A 624 18.09 3.70 -36.03
CA SER A 624 16.62 3.57 -35.99
C SER A 624 16.12 2.51 -36.99
N PRO A 625 15.13 1.66 -36.62
CA PRO A 625 14.32 1.74 -35.40
C PRO A 625 14.99 1.18 -34.13
N ALA A 626 16.13 0.49 -34.24
CA ALA A 626 16.84 -0.18 -33.15
C ALA A 626 17.94 0.68 -32.49
N SER A 627 17.78 2.00 -32.54
CA SER A 627 18.70 2.99 -31.94
C SER A 627 18.66 2.96 -30.40
N ILE A 628 19.54 3.75 -29.76
CA ILE A 628 19.52 3.96 -28.29
C ILE A 628 18.16 4.52 -27.84
N ASN A 629 17.63 5.50 -28.57
CA ASN A 629 16.25 5.96 -28.43
C ASN A 629 15.35 5.13 -29.35
N ARG A 630 15.04 3.91 -28.94
CA ARG A 630 14.36 2.92 -29.78
C ARG A 630 12.98 3.38 -30.20
N LYS A 631 12.65 3.16 -31.47
CA LYS A 631 11.36 3.51 -32.07
C LYS A 631 10.59 2.24 -32.43
N ARG A 632 9.30 2.25 -32.15
CA ARG A 632 8.39 1.20 -32.62
C ARG A 632 8.37 1.12 -34.16
N SER A 633 8.37 -0.09 -34.72
CA SER A 633 8.20 -0.34 -36.15
C SER A 633 6.98 -1.23 -36.42
N GLU A 634 6.61 -1.42 -37.68
CA GLU A 634 5.55 -2.37 -38.06
C GLU A 634 5.93 -3.83 -37.75
N GLU A 635 7.24 -4.13 -37.78
CA GLU A 635 7.79 -5.45 -37.54
C GLU A 635 8.05 -5.74 -36.06
N ARG A 636 8.29 -4.71 -35.23
CA ARG A 636 8.64 -4.85 -33.80
C ARG A 636 7.84 -3.91 -32.90
N SER A 637 7.19 -4.47 -31.87
CA SER A 637 6.36 -3.76 -30.88
C SER A 637 7.14 -3.05 -29.76
N VAL A 638 8.48 -3.08 -29.81
CA VAL A 638 9.38 -2.58 -28.76
C VAL A 638 9.75 -1.12 -29.02
N GLU A 639 9.77 -0.31 -27.96
CA GLU A 639 10.20 1.09 -27.99
C GLU A 639 10.75 1.53 -26.63
N THR A 640 11.43 2.68 -26.56
CA THR A 640 11.82 3.27 -25.28
C THR A 640 10.58 3.71 -24.51
N LEU A 641 10.31 3.07 -23.37
CA LEU A 641 9.13 3.36 -22.54
C LEU A 641 9.41 4.41 -21.48
N PHE A 642 10.65 4.54 -21.04
CA PHE A 642 11.09 5.69 -20.26
C PHE A 642 12.62 5.83 -20.31
N ASN A 643 13.08 7.04 -20.02
CA ASN A 643 14.45 7.35 -19.68
C ASN A 643 14.53 7.80 -18.21
N ILE A 644 15.66 7.51 -17.57
CA ILE A 644 16.01 8.10 -16.27
C ILE A 644 17.44 8.61 -16.29
N VAL A 645 17.67 9.78 -15.69
CA VAL A 645 19.01 10.33 -15.41
C VAL A 645 19.10 10.69 -13.93
N MET A 646 19.94 9.97 -13.20
CA MET A 646 20.19 10.12 -11.77
C MET A 646 21.47 10.91 -11.52
N ASP A 647 21.42 11.93 -10.66
CA ASP A 647 22.59 12.53 -10.02
C ASP A 647 22.67 11.95 -8.60
N LEU A 648 23.56 10.99 -8.43
CA LEU A 648 23.72 10.25 -7.18
C LEU A 648 24.36 11.11 -6.09
N THR A 649 25.18 12.09 -6.48
CA THR A 649 25.80 13.06 -5.56
C THR A 649 24.76 14.00 -4.97
N ARG A 650 23.79 14.45 -5.78
CA ARG A 650 22.68 15.31 -5.35
C ARG A 650 21.43 14.54 -4.92
N LYS A 651 21.47 13.20 -5.00
CA LYS A 651 20.39 12.29 -4.56
C LYS A 651 19.05 12.61 -5.21
N ASN A 652 19.07 12.91 -6.50
CA ASN A 652 17.86 13.16 -7.26
C ASN A 652 17.96 12.61 -8.70
N ALA A 653 16.83 12.38 -9.33
CA ALA A 653 16.75 11.85 -10.68
C ALA A 653 15.65 12.53 -11.48
N THR A 654 15.84 12.57 -12.79
CA THR A 654 14.85 13.05 -13.74
C THR A 654 14.37 11.86 -14.56
N VAL A 655 13.05 11.63 -14.59
CA VAL A 655 12.41 10.56 -15.37
C VAL A 655 11.64 11.17 -16.53
N THR A 656 11.91 10.70 -17.73
CA THR A 656 11.17 11.04 -18.94
C THR A 656 10.33 9.83 -19.35
N LEU A 657 9.01 9.93 -19.32
CA LEU A 657 8.14 8.84 -19.81
C LEU A 657 8.05 8.87 -21.34
N GLY A 658 8.09 7.69 -21.94
CA GLY A 658 8.16 7.49 -23.39
C GLY A 658 9.56 7.73 -23.97
N ARG A 659 9.60 7.93 -25.29
CA ARG A 659 10.83 8.20 -26.04
C ARG A 659 11.39 9.57 -25.66
N PRO A 660 12.70 9.70 -25.35
CA PRO A 660 13.34 10.97 -25.02
C PRO A 660 13.10 12.10 -26.04
N THR A 661 12.98 11.80 -27.33
CA THR A 661 12.72 12.81 -28.39
C THR A 661 11.27 13.28 -28.47
N GLU A 662 10.33 12.61 -27.80
CA GLU A 662 8.88 12.86 -27.92
C GLU A 662 8.23 13.29 -26.60
N HIS A 663 9.02 13.61 -25.58
CA HIS A 663 8.50 13.81 -24.24
C HIS A 663 7.68 15.09 -24.09
N ALA A 664 6.63 15.05 -23.25
CA ALA A 664 5.84 16.22 -22.87
C ALA A 664 6.31 16.89 -21.56
N GLY A 665 7.25 16.27 -20.84
CA GLY A 665 7.74 16.74 -19.55
C GLY A 665 8.51 15.66 -18.80
N GLN A 666 9.08 16.02 -17.66
CA GLN A 666 9.88 15.12 -16.84
C GLN A 666 9.39 15.12 -15.39
N ILE A 667 9.50 13.97 -14.74
CA ILE A 667 9.19 13.76 -13.32
C ILE A 667 10.51 13.87 -12.53
N LEU A 668 10.54 14.71 -11.49
CA LEU A 668 11.67 14.81 -10.58
C LEU A 668 11.48 13.86 -9.39
N LEU A 669 12.46 12.99 -9.17
CA LEU A 669 12.60 12.19 -7.96
C LEU A 669 13.67 12.85 -7.09
N ALA A 670 13.40 13.19 -5.83
CA ALA A 670 14.36 13.83 -4.93
C ALA A 670 14.12 13.40 -3.48
N PHE A 671 15.19 13.47 -2.66
CA PHE A 671 15.18 13.13 -1.23
C PHE A 671 15.67 14.27 -0.34
#